data_AF-X6NZR1-F1
#
_entry.id   AF-X6NZR1-F1
#
_cell.length_a   1.000
_cell.length_b   1.000
_cell.length_c   1.000
_cell.angle_alpha   90.00
_cell.angle_beta   90.00
_cell.angle_gamma   90.00
#
_symmetry.space_group_name_H-M   'P 1'
#
loop_
_entity.id
_entity.type
_entity.pdbx_description
1 polymer ?
#
loop_
_entity_poly.entity_id
_entity_poly.type
_entity_poly.pdbx_seq_one_letter_code
_entity_poly.pdbx_strand_id
1 'polypeptide(L)'
;EFNSFNVIWKDKSNETHKEPSNPYSMTLIQGIQYFKDKLQIREHFIYGRDELICFECEFDKCKPPLASKIDDKDVLLHDTYKHLSHYPIIQVYWEIKACFMIPYKRTICVQRNNLPNSVPFRGAFILSNQRPNFNPLPYECDFHKLKIIQDTIYAKIIRNNALQKLLHEVIKNDYLIDLIPKKLRSIGKEVIEQRIDYDENDQNGELLLNDKILTILNELRTLYHNDIHKQMGYPLQLHHICAILLHCGVRLGNIEKEIKGGYFISNLNTSDYIQVAQMYRSDQGCILHFHPSMRRASGIRSCDVSWISSFKHEREILFARSVTNLIDDDDDEKTYKELCSWNAKVEDEDKYTQTILLTWTRYDQCLQQALNINAILYCPIDFNIIYVALEYCNGEDVNKTVELLSEFEEWKLRDNNKQRYDEEKHNFTERRCYSHNVNLFYMFLVEKGFLNKQNAMEKLILSTINDGLPFAEKDNIPFLFLPSLPVPLYQSQCVVHNYEILLFGDYCNHDCYSYHMIERKYKRICSYPSNVKLNGHCVIKLIPNNNDSHDVTLLSFGGYPKHTLVMKYESVWNDIENAYNEHKEDYINKWMPLRDNDDMPISIGRDEDDYLGLRAVISGSNNHLLFITYFPNDISVFNLNTFQYEKHSTLPTNDNDRMRYHCFVLRESPKKIKIKIYMK
;
A
#
# COMPACT_ATOMS: atom_id res chain seq x y z
N GLU A 1 -3.36 48.82 -18.32
CA GLU A 1 -2.98 48.36 -16.96
C GLU A 1 -2.54 49.57 -16.14
N PHE A 2 -3.44 50.21 -15.40
CA PHE A 2 -3.10 51.32 -14.50
C PHE A 2 -2.82 50.72 -13.10
N ASN A 3 -1.66 51.04 -12.50
CA ASN A 3 -1.22 50.61 -11.15
C ASN A 3 -0.95 49.10 -10.97
N SER A 4 -0.04 48.54 -11.77
CA SER A 4 0.17 47.10 -11.93
C SER A 4 1.02 46.45 -10.83
N PHE A 5 0.48 46.37 -9.61
CA PHE A 5 0.96 45.41 -8.61
C PHE A 5 0.64 44.00 -9.11
N ASN A 6 1.67 43.18 -9.33
CA ASN A 6 1.50 41.82 -9.83
C ASN A 6 2.10 40.83 -8.85
N VAL A 7 1.34 39.77 -8.56
CA VAL A 7 1.86 38.60 -7.88
C VAL A 7 2.32 37.61 -8.95
N ILE A 8 3.58 37.21 -8.86
CA ILE A 8 4.21 36.21 -9.72
C ILE A 8 4.28 34.90 -8.94
N TRP A 9 3.93 33.81 -9.61
CA TRP A 9 4.11 32.46 -9.11
C TRP A 9 4.57 31.56 -10.24
N LYS A 10 5.26 30.48 -9.89
CA LYS A 10 5.72 29.46 -10.84
C LYS A 10 4.91 28.19 -10.62
N ASP A 11 4.52 27.53 -11.71
CA ASP A 11 3.91 26.21 -11.62
C ASP A 11 4.95 25.07 -11.63
N LYS A 12 4.47 23.83 -11.55
CA LYS A 12 5.32 22.61 -11.56
C LYS A 12 6.10 22.41 -12.87
N SER A 13 5.81 23.17 -13.92
CA SER A 13 6.54 23.15 -15.19
C SER A 13 7.48 24.36 -15.30
N ASN A 14 7.71 25.07 -14.19
CA ASN A 14 8.50 26.29 -14.09
C ASN A 14 7.96 27.46 -14.95
N GLU A 15 6.70 27.35 -15.43
CA GLU A 15 6.07 28.45 -16.17
C GLU A 15 5.72 29.56 -15.19
N THR A 16 6.08 30.78 -15.57
CA THR A 16 5.88 31.96 -14.74
C THR A 16 4.54 32.61 -15.08
N HIS A 17 3.64 32.64 -14.11
CA HIS A 17 2.32 33.25 -14.22
C HIS A 17 2.32 34.62 -13.54
N LYS A 18 1.66 35.60 -14.16
CA LYS A 18 1.56 36.98 -13.64
C LYS A 18 0.11 37.32 -13.38
N GLU A 19 -0.20 37.65 -12.14
CA GLU A 19 -1.56 37.95 -11.70
C GLU A 19 -1.68 39.39 -11.23
N PRO A 20 -2.47 40.23 -11.93
CA PRO A 20 -2.72 41.59 -11.49
C PRO A 20 -3.60 41.57 -10.25
N SER A 21 -3.22 42.36 -9.25
CA SER A 21 -3.93 42.47 -7.98
C SER A 21 -4.02 43.93 -7.53
N ASN A 22 -5.09 44.27 -6.81
CA ASN A 22 -5.23 45.60 -6.22
C ASN A 22 -4.73 45.59 -4.77
N PRO A 23 -3.54 46.15 -4.48
CA PRO A 23 -2.97 46.06 -3.14
C PRO A 23 -3.70 46.93 -2.12
N TYR A 24 -4.49 47.92 -2.57
CA TYR A 24 -5.23 48.84 -1.69
C TYR A 24 -6.58 48.26 -1.19
N SER A 25 -7.08 47.20 -1.83
CA SER A 25 -8.37 46.59 -1.46
C SER A 25 -8.26 45.12 -1.05
N MET A 26 -7.15 44.45 -1.38
CA MET A 26 -6.98 43.03 -1.09
C MET A 26 -6.10 42.83 0.15
N THR A 27 -6.60 42.02 1.11
CA THR A 27 -5.80 41.57 2.25
C THR A 27 -4.93 40.38 1.88
N LEU A 28 -3.93 40.07 2.72
CA LEU A 28 -3.08 38.90 2.51
C LEU A 28 -3.88 37.59 2.51
N ILE A 29 -4.85 37.42 3.44
CA ILE A 29 -5.79 36.27 3.41
C ILE A 29 -6.56 36.21 2.11
N GLN A 30 -7.15 37.32 1.67
CA GLN A 30 -7.96 37.35 0.46
C GLN A 30 -7.12 36.98 -0.77
N GLY A 31 -5.87 37.45 -0.82
CA GLY A 31 -4.92 37.07 -1.86
C GLY A 31 -4.58 35.58 -1.82
N ILE A 32 -4.26 35.04 -0.64
CA ILE A 32 -3.95 33.62 -0.48
C ILE A 32 -5.15 32.74 -0.89
N GLN A 33 -6.35 33.12 -0.46
CA GLN A 33 -7.60 32.43 -0.82
C GLN A 33 -7.88 32.51 -2.32
N TYR A 34 -7.65 33.67 -2.96
CA TYR A 34 -7.75 33.83 -4.41
C TYR A 34 -6.84 32.85 -5.16
N PHE A 35 -5.57 32.72 -4.72
CA PHE A 35 -4.64 31.76 -5.33
C PHE A 35 -5.05 30.31 -5.10
N LYS A 36 -5.56 29.99 -3.91
CA LYS A 36 -6.10 28.67 -3.61
C LYS A 36 -7.23 28.28 -4.55
N ASP A 37 -8.24 29.14 -4.71
CA ASP A 37 -9.39 28.89 -5.57
C ASP A 37 -8.97 28.78 -7.05
N LYS A 38 -8.02 29.64 -7.47
CA LYS A 38 -7.49 29.61 -8.83
C LYS A 38 -6.70 28.33 -9.13
N LEU A 39 -5.83 27.90 -8.22
CA LEU A 39 -5.10 26.64 -8.34
C LEU A 39 -6.06 25.44 -8.36
N GLN A 40 -7.12 25.48 -7.55
CA GLN A 40 -8.15 24.43 -7.53
C GLN A 40 -8.87 24.32 -8.88
N ILE A 41 -9.27 25.45 -9.49
CA ILE A 41 -9.89 25.46 -10.82
C ILE A 41 -8.91 24.94 -11.88
N ARG A 42 -7.64 25.35 -11.81
CA ARG A 42 -6.61 24.90 -12.75
C ARG A 42 -6.35 23.40 -12.64
N GLU A 43 -6.17 22.87 -11.43
CA GLU A 43 -5.95 21.44 -11.18
C GLU A 43 -7.18 20.60 -11.58
N HIS A 44 -8.39 21.14 -11.38
CA HIS A 44 -9.62 20.51 -11.86
C HIS A 44 -9.59 20.36 -13.39
N PHE A 45 -9.26 21.45 -14.09
CA PHE A 45 -9.27 21.49 -15.53
C PHE A 45 -8.18 20.62 -16.16
N ILE A 46 -6.97 20.61 -15.58
CA ILE A 46 -5.82 19.89 -16.15
C ILE A 46 -5.83 18.42 -15.77
N TYR A 47 -6.12 18.09 -14.50
CA TYR A 47 -5.93 16.75 -13.94
C TYR A 47 -7.20 16.12 -13.36
N GLY A 48 -8.33 16.84 -13.36
CA GLY A 48 -9.57 16.38 -12.71
C GLY A 48 -9.49 16.38 -11.18
N ARG A 49 -8.47 17.01 -10.59
CA ARG A 49 -8.18 17.05 -9.14
C ARG A 49 -8.61 18.39 -8.57
N ASP A 50 -9.49 18.40 -7.58
CA ASP A 50 -9.97 19.65 -6.95
C ASP A 50 -10.29 19.49 -5.46
N GLU A 51 -10.08 18.31 -4.88
CA GLU A 51 -10.16 18.12 -3.45
C GLU A 51 -8.79 18.46 -2.84
N LEU A 52 -8.75 19.46 -1.97
CA LEU A 52 -7.50 19.94 -1.39
C LEU A 52 -6.93 18.93 -0.38
N ILE A 53 -5.65 18.60 -0.53
CA ILE A 53 -4.87 17.82 0.44
C ILE A 53 -4.13 18.76 1.38
N CYS A 54 -3.26 19.61 0.81
CA CYS A 54 -2.46 20.58 1.54
C CYS A 54 -2.39 21.90 0.78
N PHE A 55 -2.32 23.00 1.52
CA PHE A 55 -2.13 24.34 0.97
C PHE A 55 -1.32 25.16 1.98
N GLU A 56 -0.13 25.60 1.59
CA GLU A 56 0.77 26.37 2.42
C GLU A 56 1.46 27.45 1.59
N CYS A 57 1.49 28.68 2.11
CA CYS A 57 2.28 29.77 1.54
C CYS A 57 3.58 29.87 2.34
N GLU A 58 4.72 29.61 1.70
CA GLU A 58 6.03 29.63 2.34
C GLU A 58 6.53 31.08 2.41
N PHE A 59 6.04 31.81 3.41
CA PHE A 59 6.29 33.25 3.58
C PHE A 59 7.78 33.64 3.55
N ASP A 60 8.66 32.80 4.11
CA ASP A 60 10.10 33.03 4.15
C ASP A 60 10.77 32.89 2.77
N LYS A 61 10.14 32.17 1.83
CA LYS A 61 10.63 31.97 0.45
C LYS A 61 10.01 32.93 -0.57
N CYS A 62 8.95 33.64 -0.19
CA CYS A 62 8.40 34.73 -0.99
C CYS A 62 9.47 35.82 -1.22
N LYS A 63 9.39 36.53 -2.35
CA LYS A 63 10.32 37.64 -2.65
C LYS A 63 9.54 38.94 -2.92
N PRO A 64 9.70 39.98 -2.07
CA PRO A 64 10.45 39.97 -0.81
C PRO A 64 9.77 39.09 0.27
N PRO A 65 10.53 38.59 1.27
CA PRO A 65 9.99 37.73 2.32
C PRO A 65 8.84 38.41 3.07
N LEU A 66 7.77 37.64 3.29
CA LEU A 66 6.65 38.07 4.11
C LEU A 66 7.04 37.81 5.57
N ALA A 67 7.10 38.85 6.40
CA ALA A 67 7.52 38.69 7.80
C ALA A 67 6.62 37.67 8.52
N SER A 68 7.21 36.67 9.17
CA SER A 68 6.52 35.61 9.92
C SER A 68 5.68 36.09 11.11
N LYS A 69 5.76 37.38 11.47
CA LYS A 69 4.98 38.04 12.53
C LYS A 69 3.73 38.74 11.99
N ILE A 70 2.88 38.01 11.27
CA ILE A 70 1.52 38.44 10.98
C ILE A 70 0.60 37.54 11.79
N ASP A 71 0.52 37.79 13.10
CA ASP A 71 -0.55 37.22 13.95
C ASP A 71 -1.94 37.72 13.50
N ASP A 72 -1.98 38.78 12.69
CA ASP A 72 -3.18 39.38 12.15
C ASP A 72 -3.21 39.27 10.61
N LYS A 73 -3.61 38.10 10.10
CA LYS A 73 -3.59 37.77 8.67
C LYS A 73 -4.51 38.65 7.79
N ASP A 74 -5.19 39.62 8.38
CA ASP A 74 -6.10 40.57 7.72
C ASP A 74 -5.42 41.88 7.27
N VAL A 75 -4.09 41.92 7.26
CA VAL A 75 -3.31 43.07 6.77
C VAL A 75 -3.48 43.25 5.25
N LEU A 76 -3.66 44.50 4.81
CA LEU A 76 -3.70 44.86 3.39
C LEU A 76 -2.36 44.59 2.71
N LEU A 77 -2.40 44.15 1.45
CA LEU A 77 -1.19 44.02 0.64
C LEU A 77 -0.45 45.37 0.51
N HIS A 78 -1.17 46.49 0.54
CA HIS A 78 -0.61 47.82 0.61
C HIS A 78 0.30 47.97 1.82
N ASP A 79 -0.18 47.67 3.03
CA ASP A 79 0.61 47.83 4.25
C ASP A 79 1.83 46.92 4.29
N THR A 80 1.75 45.79 3.61
CA THR A 80 2.83 44.83 3.48
C THR A 80 3.95 45.34 2.56
N TYR A 81 3.59 45.93 1.42
CA TYR A 81 4.54 46.22 0.35
C TYR A 81 4.83 47.71 0.10
N LYS A 82 4.14 48.64 0.79
CA LYS A 82 4.29 50.10 0.63
C LYS A 82 5.70 50.64 0.82
N HIS A 83 6.56 49.89 1.53
CA HIS A 83 7.93 50.29 1.83
C HIS A 83 8.94 49.95 0.72
N LEU A 84 8.52 49.22 -0.31
CA LEU A 84 9.38 48.80 -1.41
C LEU A 84 9.55 49.92 -2.46
N SER A 85 10.72 49.96 -3.08
CA SER A 85 10.97 50.87 -4.20
C SER A 85 10.02 50.57 -5.36
N HIS A 86 9.56 51.62 -6.04
CA HIS A 86 8.66 51.56 -7.19
C HIS A 86 7.21 51.07 -6.92
N TYR A 87 6.81 50.90 -5.66
CA TYR A 87 5.42 50.63 -5.29
C TYR A 87 4.46 51.75 -5.79
N PRO A 88 3.25 51.44 -6.30
CA PRO A 88 2.61 50.13 -6.43
C PRO A 88 2.98 49.33 -7.69
N ILE A 89 3.85 49.85 -8.56
CA ILE A 89 4.26 49.20 -9.82
C ILE A 89 5.42 48.25 -9.53
N ILE A 90 5.11 47.14 -8.85
CA ILE A 90 6.08 46.12 -8.46
C ILE A 90 5.59 44.71 -8.79
N GLN A 91 6.55 43.80 -8.89
CA GLN A 91 6.31 42.36 -9.02
C GLN A 91 6.78 41.67 -7.73
N VAL A 92 5.87 40.98 -7.06
CA VAL A 92 6.18 40.20 -5.86
C VAL A 92 6.05 38.71 -6.17
N TYR A 93 6.95 37.89 -5.66
CA TYR A 93 6.96 36.45 -5.86
C TYR A 93 6.36 35.75 -4.65
N TRP A 94 5.36 34.90 -4.86
CA TRP A 94 4.76 34.08 -3.79
C TRP A 94 5.10 32.60 -4.02
N GLU A 95 5.64 31.97 -2.98
CA GLU A 95 5.93 30.53 -2.96
C GLU A 95 4.72 29.81 -2.32
N ILE A 96 3.99 29.05 -3.13
CA ILE A 96 2.78 28.34 -2.66
C ILE A 96 2.91 26.85 -2.95
N LYS A 97 2.81 26.05 -1.89
CA LYS A 97 2.68 24.59 -1.98
C LYS A 97 1.19 24.25 -1.97
N ALA A 98 0.73 23.59 -3.02
CA ALA A 98 -0.64 23.10 -3.09
C ALA A 98 -0.69 21.70 -3.69
N CYS A 99 -1.38 20.78 -3.00
CA CYS A 99 -1.65 19.44 -3.50
C CYS A 99 -3.15 19.16 -3.49
N PHE A 100 -3.62 18.54 -4.57
CA PHE A 100 -5.03 18.22 -4.78
C PHE A 100 -5.18 16.75 -5.17
N MET A 101 -6.35 16.19 -4.87
CA MET A 101 -6.77 14.86 -5.30
C MET A 101 -8.14 14.87 -5.95
N ILE A 102 -8.52 13.73 -6.53
CA ILE A 102 -9.82 13.55 -7.17
C ILE A 102 -10.87 13.26 -6.08
N PRO A 103 -12.00 13.98 -6.03
CA PRO A 103 -13.14 13.68 -5.15
C PRO A 103 -13.71 12.29 -5.33
N TYR A 104 -14.12 11.68 -4.23
CA TYR A 104 -14.59 10.30 -4.21
C TYR A 104 -15.82 10.13 -5.11
N LYS A 105 -16.70 11.15 -5.16
CA LYS A 105 -17.87 11.23 -6.05
C LYS A 105 -17.54 11.08 -7.54
N ARG A 106 -16.31 11.41 -7.96
CA ARG A 106 -15.83 11.29 -9.36
C ARG A 106 -14.92 10.08 -9.57
N THR A 107 -14.68 9.28 -8.53
CA THR A 107 -13.95 8.02 -8.67
C THR A 107 -14.90 6.91 -9.11
N ILE A 108 -14.39 5.95 -9.87
CA ILE A 108 -15.12 4.76 -10.30
C ILE A 108 -14.66 3.60 -9.42
N CYS A 109 -15.61 2.89 -8.81
CA CYS A 109 -15.30 1.71 -8.02
C CYS A 109 -14.84 0.57 -8.94
N VAL A 110 -13.69 -0.04 -8.62
CA VAL A 110 -13.12 -1.17 -9.37
C VAL A 110 -13.73 -2.52 -8.94
N GLN A 111 -14.74 -2.53 -8.04
CA GLN A 111 -15.32 -3.78 -7.52
C GLN A 111 -15.83 -4.67 -8.66
N ARG A 112 -15.35 -5.91 -8.62
CA ARG A 112 -15.41 -6.89 -9.71
C ARG A 112 -16.69 -7.73 -9.60
N ASN A 113 -17.42 -7.85 -10.70
CA ASN A 113 -18.12 -9.11 -10.95
C ASN A 113 -17.07 -10.08 -11.51
N ASN A 114 -16.77 -11.15 -10.78
CA ASN A 114 -15.89 -12.20 -11.29
C ASN A 114 -16.48 -12.69 -12.62
N LEU A 115 -15.66 -12.73 -13.68
CA LEU A 115 -16.03 -13.52 -14.84
C LEU A 115 -16.21 -14.97 -14.36
N PRO A 116 -17.30 -15.66 -14.73
CA PRO A 116 -17.46 -17.06 -14.39
C PRO A 116 -16.24 -17.82 -14.92
N ASN A 117 -15.56 -18.52 -14.01
CA ASN A 117 -14.47 -19.41 -14.38
C ASN A 117 -15.01 -20.38 -15.45
N SER A 118 -14.33 -20.41 -16.60
CA SER A 118 -14.59 -21.26 -17.76
C SER A 118 -15.96 -21.07 -18.44
N VAL A 119 -15.99 -20.22 -19.47
CA VAL A 119 -16.84 -20.49 -20.65
C VAL A 119 -15.89 -20.67 -21.83
N PRO A 120 -15.87 -21.83 -22.51
CA PRO A 120 -15.05 -21.99 -23.71
C PRO A 120 -15.63 -21.11 -24.81
N PHE A 121 -14.95 -20.02 -25.13
CA PHE A 121 -15.29 -19.14 -26.25
C PHE A 121 -15.00 -19.87 -27.58
N ARG A 122 -16.01 -20.58 -28.11
CA ARG A 122 -16.06 -20.95 -29.54
C ARG A 122 -16.67 -19.79 -30.31
N GLY A 123 -15.81 -18.93 -30.86
CA GLY A 123 -16.20 -17.89 -31.80
C GLY A 123 -14.97 -17.33 -32.48
N ALA A 124 -14.60 -17.93 -33.62
CA ALA A 124 -13.49 -17.45 -34.43
C ALA A 124 -13.80 -16.05 -34.97
N PHE A 125 -13.09 -15.03 -34.48
CA PHE A 125 -13.02 -13.74 -35.15
C PHE A 125 -11.80 -13.74 -36.08
N ILE A 126 -12.07 -13.64 -37.38
CA ILE A 126 -11.07 -13.40 -38.41
C ILE A 126 -10.77 -11.90 -38.39
N LEU A 127 -9.61 -11.49 -37.88
CA LEU A 127 -9.12 -10.12 -38.00
C LEU A 127 -8.26 -9.98 -39.26
N SER A 128 -8.53 -8.93 -40.04
CA SER A 128 -7.80 -8.59 -41.26
C SER A 128 -6.33 -8.28 -40.95
N ASN A 129 -5.45 -9.12 -41.48
CA ASN A 129 -4.01 -8.98 -41.48
C ASN A 129 -3.58 -7.74 -42.27
N GLN A 130 -3.26 -6.65 -41.57
CA GLN A 130 -2.15 -5.73 -41.86
C GLN A 130 -2.28 -4.50 -40.95
N ARG A 131 -1.44 -4.44 -39.92
CA ARG A 131 -1.17 -3.24 -39.12
C ARG A 131 0.36 -3.09 -39.04
N PRO A 132 0.92 -1.87 -39.05
CA PRO A 132 2.35 -1.67 -39.13
C PRO A 132 3.08 -2.27 -37.92
N ASN A 133 4.23 -2.91 -38.17
CA ASN A 133 5.16 -3.35 -37.12
C ASN A 133 5.82 -2.12 -36.48
N PHE A 134 5.58 -1.88 -35.19
CA PHE A 134 6.35 -0.91 -34.42
C PHE A 134 6.99 -1.62 -33.21
N ASN A 135 8.27 -1.33 -32.97
CA ASN A 135 9.05 -1.86 -31.86
C ASN A 135 9.03 -0.81 -30.72
N PRO A 136 8.38 -1.05 -29.57
CA PRO A 136 8.07 -0.02 -28.58
C PRO A 136 9.18 0.25 -27.57
N LEU A 137 10.44 -0.10 -27.89
CA LEU A 137 11.62 0.13 -27.05
C LEU A 137 12.78 0.56 -27.97
N PRO A 138 13.39 1.75 -27.82
CA PRO A 138 14.54 2.15 -28.59
C PRO A 138 15.82 1.97 -27.79
N TYR A 139 16.91 1.94 -28.53
CA TYR A 139 18.25 2.12 -28.02
C TYR A 139 18.43 3.53 -27.46
N GLU A 140 19.30 3.65 -26.45
CA GLU A 140 19.75 4.86 -25.76
C GLU A 140 20.13 6.04 -26.70
N CYS A 141 20.45 5.75 -27.96
CA CYS A 141 20.85 6.72 -28.98
C CYS A 141 19.70 7.56 -29.60
N ASP A 142 18.43 7.23 -29.39
CA ASP A 142 17.31 8.02 -29.94
C ASP A 142 16.77 9.11 -29.00
N PHE A 143 17.32 9.23 -27.78
CA PHE A 143 16.88 10.20 -26.76
C PHE A 143 16.85 11.64 -27.28
N HIS A 144 17.85 12.06 -28.07
CA HIS A 144 17.89 13.39 -28.68
C HIS A 144 16.81 13.63 -29.74
N LYS A 145 16.44 12.60 -30.52
CA LYS A 145 15.36 12.72 -31.52
C LYS A 145 14.00 12.82 -30.85
N LEU A 146 13.82 12.11 -29.73
CA LEU A 146 12.57 12.13 -28.96
C LEU A 146 12.34 13.47 -28.26
N LYS A 147 13.39 14.11 -27.75
CA LYS A 147 13.35 15.47 -27.20
C LYS A 147 12.88 16.48 -28.25
N ILE A 148 13.43 16.42 -29.47
CA ILE A 148 13.05 17.29 -30.60
C ILE A 148 11.58 17.11 -30.98
N ILE A 149 11.09 15.85 -31.06
CA ILE A 149 9.68 15.57 -31.38
C ILE A 149 8.76 16.07 -30.27
N GLN A 150 9.12 15.87 -29.00
CA GLN A 150 8.33 16.32 -27.86
C GLN A 150 8.25 17.85 -27.79
N ASP A 151 9.35 18.55 -28.03
CA ASP A 151 9.40 20.02 -28.07
C ASP A 151 8.57 20.56 -29.26
N THR A 152 8.57 19.85 -30.39
CA THR A 152 7.75 20.19 -31.58
C THR A 152 6.25 19.98 -31.33
N ILE A 153 5.87 18.94 -30.57
CA ILE A 153 4.46 18.64 -30.22
C ILE A 153 3.96 19.59 -29.12
N TYR A 154 4.74 19.84 -28.08
CA TYR A 154 4.36 20.77 -27.00
C TYR A 154 4.25 22.22 -27.49
N ALA A 155 5.13 22.65 -28.41
CA ALA A 155 5.00 23.96 -29.07
C ALA A 155 3.71 24.10 -29.91
N LYS A 156 3.14 22.99 -30.42
CA LYS A 156 1.90 22.98 -31.21
C LYS A 156 0.61 22.93 -30.39
N ILE A 157 0.68 22.62 -29.09
CA ILE A 157 -0.49 22.46 -28.18
C ILE A 157 -1.06 23.81 -27.72
N ILE A 158 -0.36 24.93 -27.91
CA ILE A 158 -0.88 26.27 -27.64
C ILE A 158 -1.52 26.85 -28.92
N ARG A 159 -2.76 26.42 -29.22
CA ARG A 159 -3.84 27.13 -29.96
C ARG A 159 -4.93 26.13 -30.38
N ASN A 160 -6.18 26.55 -30.24
CA ASN A 160 -7.39 25.76 -29.97
C ASN A 160 -7.95 24.86 -31.12
N ASN A 161 -7.11 24.08 -31.85
CA ASN A 161 -7.52 23.18 -32.96
C ASN A 161 -6.96 21.73 -32.85
N ALA A 162 -6.79 21.19 -31.63
CA ALA A 162 -6.10 19.91 -31.41
C ALA A 162 -6.73 18.68 -32.11
N LEU A 163 -8.06 18.61 -32.20
CA LEU A 163 -8.75 17.51 -32.88
C LEU A 163 -8.55 17.53 -34.41
N GLN A 164 -8.57 18.73 -35.02
CA GLN A 164 -8.32 18.88 -36.45
C GLN A 164 -6.88 18.50 -36.78
N LYS A 165 -5.91 18.98 -36.00
CA LYS A 165 -4.50 18.60 -36.16
C LYS A 165 -4.27 17.08 -36.05
N LEU A 166 -4.89 16.42 -35.08
CA LEU A 166 -4.80 14.96 -34.93
C LEU A 166 -5.36 14.23 -36.16
N LEU A 167 -6.55 14.62 -36.62
CA LEU A 167 -7.17 14.00 -37.79
C LEU A 167 -6.39 14.30 -39.08
N HIS A 168 -5.83 15.49 -39.21
CA HIS A 168 -4.97 15.90 -40.32
C HIS A 168 -3.72 15.02 -40.39
N GLU A 169 -3.08 14.79 -39.24
CA GLU A 169 -1.93 13.90 -39.13
C GLU A 169 -2.29 12.46 -39.49
N VAL A 170 -3.45 11.95 -39.05
CA VAL A 170 -3.92 10.60 -39.39
C VAL A 170 -4.14 10.45 -40.90
N ILE A 171 -4.74 11.46 -41.54
CA ILE A 171 -4.97 11.48 -42.99
C ILE A 171 -3.65 11.57 -43.76
N LYS A 172 -2.73 12.42 -43.31
CA LYS A 172 -1.38 12.55 -43.85
C LYS A 172 -0.60 11.24 -43.84
N ASN A 173 -0.85 10.37 -42.85
CA ASN A 173 -0.24 9.05 -42.76
C ASN A 173 -1.05 7.95 -43.48
N ASP A 174 -1.90 8.29 -44.45
CA ASP A 174 -2.69 7.39 -45.30
C ASP A 174 -3.82 6.60 -44.62
N TYR A 175 -4.25 7.01 -43.42
CA TYR A 175 -5.33 6.32 -42.67
C TYR A 175 -6.74 6.92 -42.88
N LEU A 176 -6.96 7.69 -43.95
CA LEU A 176 -8.29 8.27 -44.25
C LEU A 176 -9.39 7.20 -44.37
N ILE A 177 -9.07 6.02 -44.89
CA ILE A 177 -10.00 4.90 -45.11
C ILE A 177 -10.60 4.37 -43.79
N ASP A 178 -9.88 4.53 -42.68
CA ASP A 178 -10.31 4.12 -41.34
C ASP A 178 -11.24 5.15 -40.68
N LEU A 179 -11.22 6.40 -41.15
CA LEU A 179 -12.05 7.48 -40.63
C LEU A 179 -13.42 7.59 -41.33
N ILE A 180 -13.59 6.95 -42.49
CA ILE A 180 -14.75 7.10 -43.38
C ILE A 180 -15.63 5.83 -43.47
N PRO A 181 -16.95 5.96 -43.67
CA PRO A 181 -17.85 4.82 -43.79
C PRO A 181 -17.60 4.01 -45.07
N LYS A 182 -17.83 2.69 -45.00
CA LYS A 182 -17.67 1.76 -46.15
C LYS A 182 -18.37 2.22 -47.44
N LYS A 183 -19.51 2.91 -47.32
CA LYS A 183 -20.28 3.44 -48.47
C LYS A 183 -19.58 4.58 -49.22
N LEU A 184 -18.68 5.32 -48.55
CA LEU A 184 -17.92 6.42 -49.16
C LEU A 184 -16.57 5.94 -49.70
N ARG A 185 -16.12 4.71 -49.41
CA ARG A 185 -14.84 4.15 -49.92
C ARG A 185 -14.80 3.98 -51.44
N SER A 186 -15.96 3.91 -52.10
CA SER A 186 -16.05 3.88 -53.57
C SER A 186 -15.93 5.26 -54.22
N ILE A 187 -16.02 6.33 -53.43
CA ILE A 187 -15.74 7.70 -53.85
C ILE A 187 -14.24 7.89 -53.69
N GLY A 188 -13.52 8.24 -54.77
CA GLY A 188 -12.06 8.33 -54.76
C GLY A 188 -11.52 9.24 -53.65
N LYS A 189 -10.34 8.90 -53.10
CA LYS A 189 -9.65 9.59 -52.00
C LYS A 189 -9.60 11.10 -52.19
N GLU A 190 -9.21 11.54 -53.39
CA GLU A 190 -9.09 12.95 -53.79
C GLU A 190 -10.41 13.75 -53.66
N VAL A 191 -11.55 13.12 -53.97
CA VAL A 191 -12.87 13.76 -53.87
C VAL A 191 -13.30 13.92 -52.40
N ILE A 192 -12.84 13.02 -51.52
CA ILE A 192 -13.11 13.09 -50.09
C ILE A 192 -12.23 14.17 -49.46
N GLU A 193 -10.94 14.21 -49.79
CA GLU A 193 -9.98 15.23 -49.34
C GLU A 193 -10.45 16.64 -49.66
N GLN A 194 -10.94 16.88 -50.89
CA GLN A 194 -11.54 18.16 -51.27
C GLN A 194 -12.79 18.52 -50.46
N ARG A 195 -13.59 17.53 -50.04
CA ARG A 195 -14.82 17.77 -49.24
C ARG A 195 -14.54 18.06 -47.77
N ILE A 196 -13.37 17.69 -47.27
CA ILE A 196 -12.93 17.99 -45.90
C ILE A 196 -11.92 19.14 -45.85
N ASP A 197 -11.66 19.79 -46.99
CA ASP A 197 -10.70 20.89 -47.14
C ASP A 197 -9.28 20.49 -46.69
N TYR A 198 -8.86 19.28 -47.06
CA TYR A 198 -7.54 18.77 -46.69
C TYR A 198 -6.44 19.32 -47.61
N ASP A 199 -5.45 19.97 -47.00
CA ASP A 199 -4.17 20.34 -47.63
C ASP A 199 -3.00 19.71 -46.85
N GLU A 200 -2.21 18.86 -47.51
CA GLU A 200 -1.06 18.17 -46.91
C GLU A 200 0.00 19.13 -46.35
N ASN A 201 0.11 20.34 -46.94
CA ASN A 201 1.11 21.34 -46.57
C ASN A 201 0.62 22.34 -45.50
N ASP A 202 -0.64 22.27 -45.08
CA ASP A 202 -1.16 23.17 -44.05
C ASP A 202 -0.53 22.86 -42.68
N GLN A 203 0.23 23.82 -42.16
CA GLN A 203 0.90 23.73 -40.87
C GLN A 203 -0.06 23.90 -39.68
N ASN A 204 -1.20 24.56 -39.90
CA ASN A 204 -2.22 24.77 -38.88
C ASN A 204 -3.13 23.54 -38.71
N GLY A 205 -3.18 22.68 -39.74
CA GLY A 205 -3.93 21.43 -39.76
C GLY A 205 -5.43 21.67 -39.72
N GLU A 206 -5.91 22.73 -40.39
CA GLU A 206 -7.32 23.05 -40.49
C GLU A 206 -8.03 21.99 -41.35
N LEU A 207 -9.20 21.57 -40.87
CA LEU A 207 -10.01 20.53 -41.49
C LEU A 207 -11.48 20.83 -41.27
N LEU A 208 -12.29 20.64 -42.31
CA LEU A 208 -13.75 20.72 -42.18
C LEU A 208 -14.29 19.45 -41.51
N LEU A 209 -14.60 19.56 -40.22
CA LEU A 209 -15.14 18.47 -39.40
C LEU A 209 -16.60 18.15 -39.80
N ASN A 210 -16.77 17.18 -40.70
CA ASN A 210 -18.08 16.73 -41.18
C ASN A 210 -18.38 15.31 -40.70
N ASP A 211 -19.37 15.15 -39.82
CA ASP A 211 -19.78 13.89 -39.19
C ASP A 211 -20.41 12.87 -40.16
N LYS A 212 -20.85 13.31 -41.35
CA LYS A 212 -21.31 12.43 -42.44
C LYS A 212 -20.15 11.80 -43.22
N ILE A 213 -18.98 12.44 -43.20
CA ILE A 213 -17.77 11.97 -43.88
C ILE A 213 -16.86 11.26 -42.89
N LEU A 214 -16.51 11.92 -41.79
CA LEU A 214 -15.65 11.42 -40.71
C LEU A 214 -16.52 10.76 -39.63
N THR A 215 -16.88 9.49 -39.83
CA THR A 215 -17.80 8.78 -38.93
C THR A 215 -17.32 8.66 -37.49
N ILE A 216 -15.99 8.74 -37.28
CA ILE A 216 -15.39 8.77 -35.95
C ILE A 216 -15.94 9.92 -35.09
N LEU A 217 -16.36 11.05 -35.68
CA LEU A 217 -16.91 12.19 -34.94
C LEU A 217 -18.22 11.85 -34.21
N ASN A 218 -19.04 10.95 -34.77
CA ASN A 218 -20.26 10.49 -34.10
C ASN A 218 -19.94 9.63 -32.88
N GLU A 219 -19.00 8.70 -33.04
CA GLU A 219 -18.53 7.82 -31.96
C GLU A 219 -17.87 8.64 -30.84
N LEU A 220 -17.04 9.62 -31.18
CA LEU A 220 -16.45 10.57 -30.23
C LEU A 220 -17.49 11.33 -29.45
N ARG A 221 -18.54 11.83 -30.11
CA ARG A 221 -19.63 12.55 -29.44
C ARG A 221 -20.38 11.63 -28.47
N THR A 222 -20.66 10.39 -28.88
CA THR A 222 -21.29 9.39 -28.01
C THR A 222 -20.43 9.08 -26.79
N LEU A 223 -19.13 8.85 -26.99
CA LEU A 223 -18.19 8.52 -25.91
C LEU A 223 -17.92 9.72 -24.99
N TYR A 224 -17.84 10.92 -25.54
CA TYR A 224 -17.72 12.14 -24.75
C TYR A 224 -18.93 12.32 -23.85
N HIS A 225 -20.15 12.00 -24.31
CA HIS A 225 -21.36 12.06 -23.49
C HIS A 225 -21.69 10.77 -22.73
N ASN A 226 -20.75 9.81 -22.66
CA ASN A 226 -20.94 8.59 -21.89
C ASN A 226 -21.19 8.90 -20.41
N ASP A 227 -22.11 8.17 -19.77
CA ASP A 227 -22.46 8.37 -18.36
C ASP A 227 -21.26 8.25 -17.41
N ILE A 228 -20.30 7.37 -17.74
CA ILE A 228 -19.05 7.18 -16.98
C ILE A 228 -18.16 8.42 -17.13
N HIS A 229 -17.99 8.94 -18.35
CA HIS A 229 -17.24 10.16 -18.60
C HIS A 229 -17.85 11.37 -17.89
N LYS A 230 -19.19 11.47 -17.94
CA LYS A 230 -19.97 12.49 -17.24
C LYS A 230 -19.82 12.38 -15.73
N GLN A 231 -19.87 11.18 -15.16
CA GLN A 231 -19.65 10.93 -13.73
C GLN A 231 -18.26 11.39 -13.28
N MET A 232 -17.23 11.17 -14.11
CA MET A 232 -15.87 11.63 -13.84
C MET A 232 -15.69 13.15 -14.02
N GLY A 233 -16.69 13.87 -14.53
CA GLY A 233 -16.62 15.32 -14.76
C GLY A 233 -15.96 15.71 -16.08
N TYR A 234 -16.08 14.89 -17.11
CA TYR A 234 -15.49 15.11 -18.44
C TYR A 234 -13.96 15.34 -18.44
N PRO A 235 -13.15 14.45 -17.82
CA PRO A 235 -11.70 14.62 -17.75
C PRO A 235 -10.99 14.58 -19.11
N LEU A 236 -11.61 14.02 -20.15
CA LEU A 236 -11.02 13.86 -21.48
C LEU A 236 -11.70 14.76 -22.52
N GLN A 237 -10.91 15.64 -23.14
CA GLN A 237 -11.31 16.36 -24.35
C GLN A 237 -11.50 15.41 -25.55
N LEU A 238 -12.26 15.83 -26.56
CA LEU A 238 -12.58 15.02 -27.75
C LEU A 238 -11.35 14.46 -28.47
N HIS A 239 -10.26 15.24 -28.55
CA HIS A 239 -9.01 14.78 -29.17
C HIS A 239 -8.31 13.69 -28.35
N HIS A 240 -8.43 13.69 -27.02
CA HIS A 240 -7.91 12.60 -26.19
C HIS A 240 -8.68 11.30 -26.44
N ILE A 241 -10.01 11.37 -26.47
CA ILE A 241 -10.86 10.21 -26.79
C ILE A 241 -10.55 9.70 -28.21
N CYS A 242 -10.37 10.61 -29.17
CA CYS A 242 -9.98 10.28 -30.55
C CYS A 242 -8.63 9.58 -30.62
N ALA A 243 -7.62 10.11 -29.93
CA ALA A 243 -6.32 9.48 -29.87
C ALA A 243 -6.42 8.07 -29.26
N ILE A 244 -7.21 7.87 -28.20
CA ILE A 244 -7.41 6.56 -27.57
C ILE A 244 -8.09 5.56 -28.54
N LEU A 245 -9.15 5.98 -29.23
CA LEU A 245 -9.86 5.14 -30.21
C LEU A 245 -8.97 4.75 -31.40
N LEU A 246 -8.16 5.70 -31.88
CA LEU A 246 -7.25 5.47 -33.01
C LEU A 246 -6.03 4.64 -32.60
N HIS A 247 -5.66 4.63 -31.32
CA HIS A 247 -4.54 3.87 -30.80
C HIS A 247 -4.80 2.37 -30.57
N CYS A 248 -5.96 1.85 -30.96
CA CYS A 248 -6.31 0.44 -30.74
C CYS A 248 -5.45 -0.53 -31.57
N GLY A 249 -4.28 -0.91 -31.04
CA GLY A 249 -3.57 -2.18 -31.28
C GLY A 249 -2.28 -2.07 -32.09
N VAL A 250 -1.15 -1.94 -31.39
CA VAL A 250 0.21 -2.14 -31.92
C VAL A 250 0.69 -3.55 -31.54
N ARG A 251 1.24 -4.30 -32.51
CA ARG A 251 1.74 -5.67 -32.35
C ARG A 251 3.26 -5.65 -32.20
N LEU A 252 3.77 -6.50 -31.31
CA LEU A 252 5.20 -6.70 -31.08
C LEU A 252 5.75 -7.78 -32.01
N GLY A 253 6.79 -7.43 -32.78
CA GLY A 253 7.27 -8.24 -33.89
C GLY A 253 8.49 -9.13 -33.62
N ASN A 254 9.28 -8.89 -32.56
CA ASN A 254 10.36 -9.80 -32.11
C ASN A 254 11.03 -9.25 -30.84
N ILE A 255 11.09 -10.06 -29.77
CA ILE A 255 11.47 -9.60 -28.42
C ILE A 255 12.75 -10.27 -27.89
N GLU A 256 13.23 -11.35 -28.52
CA GLU A 256 14.19 -12.26 -27.90
C GLU A 256 15.62 -11.73 -27.67
N LYS A 257 15.95 -10.45 -27.95
CA LYS A 257 17.30 -9.93 -27.66
C LYS A 257 17.42 -8.52 -27.07
N GLU A 258 16.34 -7.78 -26.78
CA GLU A 258 16.44 -6.31 -26.63
C GLU A 258 15.58 -5.62 -25.55
N ILE A 259 14.95 -6.32 -24.59
CA ILE A 259 14.29 -5.59 -23.49
C ILE A 259 15.34 -5.10 -22.48
N LYS A 260 15.72 -3.83 -22.60
CA LYS A 260 16.48 -3.11 -21.57
C LYS A 260 15.50 -2.38 -20.64
N GLY A 261 15.79 -2.38 -19.34
CA GLY A 261 15.06 -1.53 -18.37
C GLY A 261 15.18 -0.05 -18.77
N GLY A 262 14.12 0.74 -18.61
CA GLY A 262 14.11 2.12 -19.08
C GLY A 262 12.74 2.79 -19.13
N TYR A 263 12.39 3.36 -20.29
CA TYR A 263 11.21 4.19 -20.54
C TYR A 263 10.34 3.58 -21.65
N PHE A 264 9.02 3.80 -21.62
CA PHE A 264 8.14 3.44 -22.73
C PHE A 264 8.20 4.52 -23.82
N ILE A 265 8.39 4.12 -25.07
CA ILE A 265 8.42 5.06 -26.21
C ILE A 265 7.13 5.10 -27.03
N SER A 266 6.23 4.17 -26.77
CA SER A 266 4.88 4.18 -27.28
C SER A 266 3.90 3.84 -26.17
N ASN A 267 2.62 4.06 -26.45
CA ASN A 267 1.56 3.62 -25.57
C ASN A 267 1.44 2.08 -25.62
N LEU A 268 0.95 1.47 -24.53
CA LEU A 268 0.72 0.02 -24.43
C LEU A 268 -0.68 -0.26 -23.89
N ASN A 269 -1.41 -1.17 -24.55
CA ASN A 269 -2.65 -1.74 -24.01
C ASN A 269 -2.31 -3.00 -23.21
N THR A 270 -2.92 -3.16 -22.05
CA THR A 270 -2.70 -4.29 -21.15
C THR A 270 -4.03 -4.80 -20.60
N SER A 271 -4.07 -6.08 -20.20
CA SER A 271 -5.28 -6.69 -19.64
C SER A 271 -5.04 -7.38 -18.31
N ASP A 272 -6.06 -7.33 -17.44
CA ASP A 272 -6.11 -8.04 -16.16
C ASP A 272 -6.19 -9.57 -16.32
N TYR A 273 -6.61 -10.07 -17.50
CA TYR A 273 -6.84 -11.50 -17.74
C TYR A 273 -5.70 -12.13 -18.54
N ILE A 274 -4.99 -13.06 -17.91
CA ILE A 274 -3.90 -13.78 -18.57
C ILE A 274 -4.36 -14.54 -19.81
N GLN A 275 -5.61 -15.03 -19.83
CA GLN A 275 -6.18 -15.73 -20.97
C GLN A 275 -6.35 -14.79 -22.18
N VAL A 276 -6.77 -13.54 -21.92
CA VAL A 276 -6.88 -12.50 -22.96
C VAL A 276 -5.49 -12.17 -23.49
N ALA A 277 -4.51 -11.94 -22.61
CA ALA A 277 -3.13 -11.71 -23.01
C ALA A 277 -2.58 -12.86 -23.87
N GLN A 278 -2.86 -14.12 -23.50
CA GLN A 278 -2.49 -15.31 -24.26
C GLN A 278 -3.19 -15.41 -25.61
N MET A 279 -4.45 -14.98 -25.74
CA MET A 279 -5.19 -14.98 -27.01
C MET A 279 -4.59 -14.00 -28.03
N TYR A 280 -4.11 -12.85 -27.56
CA TYR A 280 -3.52 -11.83 -28.41
C TYR A 280 -2.01 -11.99 -28.62
N ARG A 281 -1.41 -12.96 -27.93
CA ARG A 281 -0.02 -13.36 -28.10
C ARG A 281 0.12 -14.14 -29.41
N SER A 282 1.01 -13.69 -30.30
CA SER A 282 1.38 -14.49 -31.47
C SER A 282 2.29 -15.66 -31.11
N ASP A 283 2.53 -16.57 -32.05
CA ASP A 283 3.35 -17.78 -31.89
C ASP A 283 4.80 -17.54 -31.42
N GLN A 284 5.28 -16.29 -31.44
CA GLN A 284 6.59 -15.85 -30.93
C GLN A 284 6.51 -14.64 -29.96
N GLY A 285 5.34 -14.39 -29.34
CA GLY A 285 5.13 -13.24 -28.44
C GLY A 285 5.37 -13.54 -26.96
N CYS A 286 5.79 -12.54 -26.18
CA CYS A 286 5.87 -12.61 -24.71
C CYS A 286 4.63 -11.98 -24.05
N ILE A 287 4.41 -12.28 -22.76
CA ILE A 287 3.42 -11.62 -21.92
C ILE A 287 4.16 -10.61 -21.03
N LEU A 288 3.77 -9.33 -21.08
CA LEU A 288 4.28 -8.33 -20.15
C LEU A 288 3.39 -8.31 -18.90
N HIS A 289 3.93 -8.72 -17.77
CA HIS A 289 3.29 -8.65 -16.47
C HIS A 289 3.69 -7.36 -15.75
N PHE A 290 2.73 -6.45 -15.59
CA PHE A 290 2.95 -5.18 -14.90
C PHE A 290 2.76 -5.36 -13.39
N HIS A 291 3.85 -5.28 -12.63
CA HIS A 291 3.76 -5.28 -11.18
C HIS A 291 2.94 -4.05 -10.71
N PRO A 292 2.13 -4.14 -9.63
CA PRO A 292 1.42 -3.00 -9.06
C PRO A 292 2.29 -1.77 -8.79
N SER A 293 3.60 -1.96 -8.57
CA SER A 293 4.57 -0.87 -8.43
C SER A 293 4.63 0.06 -9.65
N MET A 294 4.34 -0.43 -10.85
CA MET A 294 4.40 0.34 -12.08
C MET A 294 3.43 1.53 -12.12
N ARG A 295 2.34 1.49 -11.33
CA ARG A 295 1.44 2.65 -11.18
C ARG A 295 2.10 3.86 -10.51
N ARG A 296 3.26 3.66 -9.88
CA ARG A 296 3.98 4.66 -9.07
C ARG A 296 5.24 5.17 -9.76
N ALA A 297 5.62 4.58 -10.89
CA ALA A 297 6.72 5.07 -11.70
C ALA A 297 6.33 6.46 -12.23
N SER A 298 7.03 7.49 -11.75
CA SER A 298 6.77 8.87 -12.17
C SER A 298 6.94 8.97 -13.68
N GLY A 299 6.11 9.75 -14.36
CA GLY A 299 6.19 9.89 -15.82
C GLY A 299 5.65 8.71 -16.64
N ILE A 300 5.27 7.57 -16.03
CA ILE A 300 4.54 6.48 -16.69
C ILE A 300 3.06 6.56 -16.30
N ARG A 301 2.30 7.34 -17.06
CA ARG A 301 0.87 7.52 -16.80
C ARG A 301 0.11 6.29 -17.27
N SER A 302 -0.87 5.85 -16.48
CA SER A 302 -1.77 4.75 -16.85
C SER A 302 -3.22 5.14 -16.60
N CYS A 303 -4.14 4.58 -17.39
CA CYS A 303 -5.57 4.85 -17.29
C CYS A 303 -6.37 3.59 -17.66
N ASP A 304 -7.42 3.29 -16.89
CA ASP A 304 -8.42 2.30 -17.29
C ASP A 304 -9.31 2.92 -18.38
N VAL A 305 -9.19 2.39 -19.60
CA VAL A 305 -9.93 2.85 -20.78
C VAL A 305 -11.07 1.92 -21.15
N SER A 306 -11.43 0.95 -20.30
CA SER A 306 -12.44 -0.08 -20.60
C SER A 306 -13.82 0.50 -20.94
N TRP A 307 -14.13 1.71 -20.48
CA TRP A 307 -15.39 2.41 -20.78
C TRP A 307 -15.42 3.09 -22.16
N ILE A 308 -14.25 3.31 -22.77
CA ILE A 308 -14.07 3.84 -24.14
C ILE A 308 -13.73 2.71 -25.11
N SER A 309 -13.11 1.63 -24.61
CA SER A 309 -12.65 0.52 -25.44
C SER A 309 -13.79 -0.11 -26.22
N SER A 310 -13.51 -0.41 -27.50
CA SER A 310 -14.39 -1.19 -28.36
C SER A 310 -14.42 -2.68 -27.97
N PHE A 311 -13.46 -3.14 -27.16
CA PHE A 311 -13.32 -4.51 -26.69
C PHE A 311 -14.04 -4.73 -25.35
N LYS A 312 -15.36 -4.88 -25.38
CA LYS A 312 -16.25 -4.95 -24.20
C LYS A 312 -15.93 -6.05 -23.16
N HIS A 313 -15.11 -7.03 -23.51
CA HIS A 313 -14.70 -8.13 -22.63
C HIS A 313 -13.27 -8.02 -22.14
N GLU A 314 -12.52 -7.03 -22.61
CA GLU A 314 -11.15 -6.76 -22.24
C GLU A 314 -11.17 -5.62 -21.23
N ARG A 315 -10.67 -5.90 -20.02
CA ARG A 315 -10.26 -4.81 -19.14
C ARG A 315 -8.99 -4.25 -19.74
N GLU A 316 -9.05 -3.08 -20.34
CA GLU A 316 -7.91 -2.46 -21.01
C GLU A 316 -7.36 -1.31 -20.13
N ILE A 317 -6.11 -1.47 -19.70
CA ILE A 317 -5.34 -0.38 -19.12
C ILE A 317 -4.38 0.12 -20.20
N LEU A 318 -4.51 1.40 -20.54
CA LEU A 318 -3.62 2.11 -21.44
C LEU A 318 -2.48 2.74 -20.62
N PHE A 319 -1.26 2.35 -20.91
CA PHE A 319 -0.06 3.05 -20.46
C PHE A 319 0.33 4.07 -21.52
N ALA A 320 0.53 5.31 -21.09
CA ALA A 320 1.05 6.36 -21.94
C ALA A 320 2.57 6.22 -22.09
N ARG A 321 3.09 6.80 -23.18
CA ARG A 321 4.52 7.04 -23.36
C ARG A 321 5.12 7.75 -22.15
N SER A 322 6.33 7.35 -21.76
CA SER A 322 7.06 8.00 -20.68
C SER A 322 7.42 9.45 -21.02
N VAL A 323 7.21 10.35 -20.07
CA VAL A 323 7.62 11.77 -20.19
C VAL A 323 9.10 11.88 -19.83
N THR A 324 9.94 12.38 -20.74
CA THR A 324 11.40 12.50 -20.55
C THR A 324 11.89 13.92 -20.24
N ASN A 325 11.00 14.92 -20.27
CA ASN A 325 11.36 16.35 -20.27
C ASN A 325 11.13 17.09 -18.93
N LEU A 326 10.84 16.43 -17.80
CA LEU A 326 10.77 17.13 -16.50
C LEU A 326 12.16 17.12 -15.82
N ILE A 327 13.19 17.51 -16.55
CA ILE A 327 14.51 17.77 -15.95
C ILE A 327 14.40 19.16 -15.34
N ASP A 328 14.31 19.23 -14.02
CA ASP A 328 14.63 20.46 -13.29
C ASP A 328 16.12 20.75 -13.48
N ASP A 329 16.48 22.00 -13.75
CA ASP A 329 17.88 22.44 -13.83
C ASP A 329 18.62 22.34 -12.46
N ASP A 330 17.90 22.04 -11.38
CA ASP A 330 18.40 21.94 -10.00
C ASP A 330 18.40 20.52 -9.39
N ASP A 331 17.75 19.51 -9.99
CA ASP A 331 17.76 18.13 -9.51
C ASP A 331 18.81 17.27 -10.24
N ASP A 332 19.56 16.44 -9.49
CA ASP A 332 20.51 15.49 -10.06
C ASP A 332 19.81 14.61 -11.12
N GLU A 333 20.22 14.74 -12.39
CA GLU A 333 19.68 14.00 -13.55
C GLU A 333 19.54 12.49 -13.30
N LYS A 334 20.38 11.95 -12.40
CA LYS A 334 20.35 10.58 -11.92
C LYS A 334 19.08 10.24 -11.12
N THR A 335 18.67 11.08 -10.18
CA THR A 335 17.50 10.86 -9.30
C THR A 335 16.20 10.84 -10.09
N TYR A 336 16.04 11.75 -11.06
CA TYR A 336 14.87 11.78 -11.94
C TYR A 336 14.80 10.53 -12.85
N LYS A 337 15.95 10.08 -13.37
CA LYS A 337 16.02 8.83 -14.14
C LYS A 337 15.60 7.61 -13.32
N GLU A 338 15.97 7.55 -12.05
CA GLU A 338 15.56 6.46 -11.15
C GLU A 338 14.05 6.51 -10.82
N LEU A 339 13.48 7.70 -10.64
CA LEU A 339 12.05 7.88 -10.35
C LEU A 339 11.13 7.43 -11.49
N CYS A 340 11.57 7.61 -12.74
CA CYS A 340 10.77 7.33 -13.93
C CYS A 340 11.08 6.00 -14.63
N SER A 341 12.14 5.30 -14.22
CA SER A 341 12.58 4.07 -14.86
C SER A 341 11.87 2.82 -14.32
N TRP A 342 11.90 1.77 -15.13
CA TRP A 342 11.45 0.44 -14.77
C TRP A 342 12.48 -0.62 -15.15
N ASN A 343 12.42 -1.76 -14.44
CA ASN A 343 13.21 -2.94 -14.71
C ASN A 343 12.34 -4.04 -15.32
N ALA A 344 12.97 -4.94 -16.08
CA ALA A 344 12.32 -6.12 -16.65
C ALA A 344 13.10 -7.37 -16.24
N LYS A 345 12.37 -8.42 -15.83
CA LYS A 345 12.93 -9.74 -15.53
C LYS A 345 12.02 -10.84 -16.07
N VAL A 346 12.61 -11.96 -16.47
CA VAL A 346 11.84 -13.15 -16.85
C VAL A 346 11.23 -13.73 -15.56
N GLU A 347 9.90 -13.81 -15.52
CA GLU A 347 9.14 -14.36 -14.39
C GLU A 347 8.87 -15.85 -14.58
N ASP A 348 8.49 -16.23 -15.80
CA ASP A 348 8.18 -17.61 -16.17
C ASP A 348 8.46 -17.84 -17.66
N GLU A 349 8.88 -19.04 -18.01
CA GLU A 349 9.19 -19.41 -19.39
C GLU A 349 8.86 -20.88 -19.64
N ASP A 350 7.97 -21.13 -20.61
CA ASP A 350 7.65 -22.45 -21.14
C ASP A 350 8.05 -22.56 -22.62
N LYS A 351 7.83 -23.73 -23.22
CA LYS A 351 8.20 -24.02 -24.63
C LYS A 351 7.63 -23.01 -25.64
N TYR A 352 6.52 -22.37 -25.31
CA TYR A 352 5.80 -21.48 -26.20
C TYR A 352 5.64 -20.07 -25.65
N THR A 353 5.76 -19.81 -24.34
CA THR A 353 5.38 -18.56 -23.68
C THR A 353 6.50 -18.08 -22.75
N GLN A 354 6.87 -16.81 -22.87
CA GLN A 354 7.71 -16.12 -21.88
C GLN A 354 6.90 -15.01 -21.22
N THR A 355 6.89 -14.98 -19.89
CA THR A 355 6.28 -13.91 -19.10
C THR A 355 7.37 -13.02 -18.52
N ILE A 356 7.30 -11.73 -18.81
CA ILE A 356 8.29 -10.72 -18.42
C ILE A 356 7.65 -9.80 -17.39
N LEU A 357 8.16 -9.82 -16.17
CA LEU A 357 7.71 -8.97 -15.08
C LEU A 357 8.40 -7.61 -15.15
N LEU A 358 7.57 -6.57 -15.20
CA LEU A 358 7.98 -5.17 -15.17
C LEU A 358 7.77 -4.60 -13.77
N THR A 359 8.84 -4.06 -13.18
CA THR A 359 8.86 -3.46 -11.84
C THR A 359 9.36 -2.02 -11.90
N TRP A 360 8.93 -1.19 -10.95
CA TRP A 360 9.44 0.18 -10.84
C TRP A 360 10.85 0.12 -10.25
N THR A 361 11.81 0.88 -10.81
CA THR A 361 13.21 0.80 -10.38
C THR A 361 13.38 1.03 -8.87
N ARG A 362 12.70 2.05 -8.32
CA ARG A 362 12.74 2.35 -6.89
C ARG A 362 12.07 1.25 -6.04
N TYR A 363 11.06 0.54 -6.57
CA TYR A 363 10.51 -0.63 -5.88
C TYR A 363 11.57 -1.72 -5.70
N ASP A 364 12.36 -2.03 -6.73
CA ASP A 364 13.39 -3.08 -6.62
C ASP A 364 14.51 -2.68 -5.65
N GLN A 365 14.93 -1.41 -5.67
CA GLN A 365 15.89 -0.86 -4.70
C GLN A 365 15.34 -0.95 -3.27
N CYS A 366 14.12 -0.45 -3.04
CA CYS A 366 13.47 -0.48 -1.74
C CYS A 366 13.18 -1.90 -1.27
N LEU A 367 12.89 -2.85 -2.17
CA LEU A 367 12.67 -4.25 -1.80
C LEU A 367 13.92 -4.86 -1.17
N GLN A 368 15.10 -4.64 -1.77
CA GLN A 368 16.36 -5.13 -1.22
C GLN A 368 16.70 -4.46 0.12
N GLN A 369 16.50 -3.16 0.24
CA GLN A 369 16.68 -2.44 1.50
C GLN A 369 15.71 -2.93 2.57
N ALA A 370 14.43 -3.12 2.23
CA ALA A 370 13.40 -3.60 3.14
C ALA A 370 13.69 -5.03 3.63
N LEU A 371 14.17 -5.91 2.74
CA LEU A 371 14.64 -7.25 3.10
C LEU A 371 15.83 -7.19 4.08
N ASN A 372 16.82 -6.34 3.80
CA ASN A 372 17.97 -6.15 4.68
C ASN A 372 17.55 -5.58 6.05
N ILE A 373 16.72 -4.54 6.05
CA ILE A 373 16.20 -3.93 7.27
C ILE A 373 15.41 -4.94 8.09
N ASN A 374 14.52 -5.73 7.48
CA ASN A 374 13.81 -6.80 8.20
C ASN A 374 14.76 -7.89 8.74
N ALA A 375 15.85 -8.18 8.03
CA ALA A 375 16.87 -9.10 8.51
C ALA A 375 17.60 -8.55 9.75
N ILE A 376 17.96 -7.27 9.75
CA ILE A 376 18.59 -6.58 10.88
C ILE A 376 17.61 -6.44 12.05
N LEU A 377 16.38 -6.06 11.74
CA LEU A 377 15.31 -5.83 12.69
C LEU A 377 14.66 -7.10 13.16
N TYR A 378 15.15 -8.31 12.87
CA TYR A 378 14.59 -9.63 13.21
C TYR A 378 13.08 -9.70 13.57
N CYS A 379 12.23 -8.94 12.87
CA CYS A 379 10.77 -8.89 13.00
C CYS A 379 10.20 -8.56 11.63
N PRO A 380 9.12 -9.23 11.19
CA PRO A 380 8.45 -8.90 9.96
C PRO A 380 7.71 -7.56 10.10
N ILE A 381 8.37 -6.47 9.72
CA ILE A 381 7.71 -5.18 9.54
C ILE A 381 7.14 -5.11 8.12
N ASP A 382 5.94 -4.55 8.01
CA ASP A 382 5.29 -4.24 6.73
C ASP A 382 6.24 -3.41 5.86
N PHE A 383 6.55 -3.90 4.67
CA PHE A 383 7.51 -3.21 3.78
C PHE A 383 7.07 -1.79 3.41
N ASN A 384 5.77 -1.49 3.47
CA ASN A 384 5.29 -0.11 3.28
C ASN A 384 5.62 0.80 4.46
N ILE A 385 5.72 0.28 5.70
CA ILE A 385 6.24 1.07 6.83
C ILE A 385 7.73 1.33 6.62
N ILE A 386 8.50 0.30 6.22
CA ILE A 386 9.94 0.46 5.98
C ILE A 386 10.19 1.48 4.87
N TYR A 387 9.40 1.43 3.79
CA TYR A 387 9.45 2.43 2.73
C TYR A 387 9.22 3.85 3.24
N VAL A 388 8.14 4.08 3.99
CA VAL A 388 7.83 5.41 4.54
C VAL A 388 8.90 5.87 5.54
N ALA A 389 9.47 4.96 6.33
CA ALA A 389 10.56 5.26 7.25
C ALA A 389 11.86 5.62 6.51
N LEU A 390 12.18 4.91 5.41
CA LEU A 390 13.29 5.25 4.53
C LEU A 390 13.10 6.64 3.91
N GLU A 391 11.92 6.97 3.39
CA GLU A 391 11.61 8.31 2.87
C GLU A 391 11.80 9.39 3.94
N TYR A 392 11.39 9.11 5.18
CA TYR A 392 11.58 10.03 6.30
C TYR A 392 13.06 10.23 6.67
N CYS A 393 13.87 9.16 6.58
CA CYS A 393 15.30 9.16 6.92
C CYS A 393 16.24 9.55 5.75
N ASN A 394 15.72 10.21 4.70
CA ASN A 394 16.47 10.60 3.49
C ASN A 394 16.98 9.42 2.63
N GLY A 395 16.28 8.29 2.60
CA GLY A 395 16.44 7.21 1.62
C GLY A 395 17.67 6.30 1.77
N GLU A 396 18.74 6.75 2.42
CA GLU A 396 20.04 6.04 2.47
C GLU A 396 20.50 5.64 3.88
N ASP A 397 19.93 6.21 4.94
CA ASP A 397 20.37 5.96 6.31
C ASP A 397 19.67 4.75 6.96
N VAL A 398 20.13 3.56 6.57
CA VAL A 398 19.61 2.28 7.10
C VAL A 398 19.66 2.20 8.62
N ASN A 399 20.71 2.75 9.27
CA ASN A 399 20.87 2.67 10.71
C ASN A 399 19.82 3.53 11.45
N LYS A 400 19.61 4.77 11.00
CA LYS A 400 18.54 5.61 11.55
C LYS A 400 17.16 5.01 11.30
N THR A 401 16.94 4.41 10.13
CA THR A 401 15.67 3.72 9.84
C THR A 401 15.46 2.53 10.78
N VAL A 402 16.50 1.72 11.02
CA VAL A 402 16.43 0.58 11.96
C VAL A 402 16.14 1.06 13.39
N GLU A 403 16.78 2.13 13.85
CA GLU A 403 16.51 2.73 15.17
C GLU A 403 15.06 3.21 15.29
N LEU A 404 14.59 3.98 14.31
CA LEU A 404 13.22 4.51 14.27
C LEU A 404 12.17 3.40 14.24
N LEU A 405 12.40 2.35 13.45
CA LEU A 405 11.48 1.21 13.33
C LEU A 405 11.49 0.33 14.60
N SER A 406 12.64 0.23 15.28
CA SER A 406 12.71 -0.45 16.57
C SER A 406 11.90 0.29 17.63
N GLU A 407 12.05 1.61 17.71
CA GLU A 407 11.26 2.46 18.61
C GLU A 407 9.77 2.39 18.29
N PHE A 408 9.42 2.33 17.00
CA PHE A 408 8.03 2.16 16.57
C PHE A 408 7.42 0.83 17.01
N GLU A 409 8.13 -0.29 16.83
CA GLU A 409 7.60 -1.60 17.25
C GLU A 409 7.47 -1.71 18.77
N GLU A 410 8.40 -1.12 19.53
CA GLU A 410 8.24 -0.97 20.98
C GLU A 410 7.03 -0.14 21.35
N TRP A 411 6.88 1.03 20.73
CA TRP A 411 5.76 1.93 20.97
C TRP A 411 4.42 1.28 20.65
N LYS A 412 4.34 0.54 19.54
CA LYS A 412 3.13 -0.17 19.10
C LYS A 412 2.68 -1.23 20.09
N LEU A 413 3.62 -1.86 20.79
CA LEU A 413 3.37 -2.88 21.80
C LEU A 413 2.97 -2.29 23.15
N ARG A 414 3.51 -1.11 23.51
CA ARG A 414 3.20 -0.41 24.77
C ARG A 414 1.83 0.28 24.74
N ASP A 415 1.25 0.48 25.94
CA ASP A 415 0.13 1.39 26.24
C ASP A 415 -1.16 1.21 25.40
N ASN A 416 -1.44 -0.02 24.94
CA ASN A 416 -2.62 -0.33 24.11
C ASN A 416 -2.76 0.58 22.86
N ASN A 417 -1.65 1.06 22.30
CA ASN A 417 -1.65 1.99 21.16
C ASN A 417 -2.42 1.48 19.93
N LYS A 418 -2.44 0.16 19.73
CA LYS A 418 -3.26 -0.47 18.69
C LYS A 418 -4.77 -0.28 18.92
N GLN A 419 -5.23 -0.33 20.16
CA GLN A 419 -6.63 -0.10 20.51
C GLN A 419 -7.00 1.38 20.32
N ARG A 420 -6.11 2.31 20.71
CA ARG A 420 -6.30 3.75 20.46
C ARG A 420 -6.41 4.05 18.96
N TYR A 421 -5.63 3.38 18.13
CA TYR A 421 -5.78 3.47 16.68
C TYR A 421 -7.16 3.00 16.20
N ASP A 422 -7.69 1.91 16.75
CA ASP A 422 -9.01 1.42 16.35
C ASP A 422 -10.13 2.45 16.63
N GLU A 423 -9.97 3.31 17.65
CA GLU A 423 -10.89 4.42 17.95
C GLU A 423 -10.78 5.54 16.90
N GLU A 424 -9.57 5.92 16.50
CA GLU A 424 -9.33 6.99 15.51
C GLU A 424 -9.39 6.53 14.05
N LYS A 425 -9.48 5.22 13.80
CA LYS A 425 -9.43 4.58 12.48
C LYS A 425 -10.33 5.24 11.44
N HIS A 426 -11.53 5.65 11.85
CA HIS A 426 -12.51 6.28 10.97
C HIS A 426 -11.97 7.57 10.33
N ASN A 427 -11.25 8.41 11.09
CA ASN A 427 -10.66 9.67 10.60
C ASN A 427 -9.69 9.45 9.44
N PHE A 428 -8.92 8.37 9.49
CA PHE A 428 -8.00 8.00 8.42
C PHE A 428 -8.74 7.46 7.20
N THR A 429 -9.77 6.63 7.41
CA THR A 429 -10.54 6.05 6.31
C THR A 429 -11.36 7.08 5.55
N GLU A 430 -11.89 8.11 6.21
CA GLU A 430 -12.57 9.23 5.54
C GLU A 430 -11.62 10.00 4.62
N ARG A 431 -10.33 10.05 4.98
CA ARG A 431 -9.25 10.63 4.18
C ARG A 431 -8.61 9.64 3.20
N ARG A 432 -9.21 8.45 3.04
CA ARG A 432 -8.79 7.35 2.13
C ARG A 432 -7.44 6.71 2.45
N CYS A 433 -6.94 6.89 3.67
CA CYS A 433 -5.74 6.24 4.16
C CYS A 433 -6.10 4.85 4.73
N TYR A 434 -6.20 3.84 3.85
CA TYR A 434 -6.63 2.49 4.24
C TYR A 434 -5.52 1.59 4.79
N SER A 435 -4.26 2.00 4.67
CA SER A 435 -3.13 1.22 5.18
C SER A 435 -2.99 1.38 6.69
N HIS A 436 -3.57 0.45 7.45
CA HIS A 436 -3.65 0.58 8.92
C HIS A 436 -2.28 0.64 9.60
N ASN A 437 -1.34 -0.17 9.13
CA ASN A 437 0.02 -0.21 9.65
C ASN A 437 0.78 1.11 9.40
N VAL A 438 0.61 1.70 8.21
CA VAL A 438 1.21 3.00 7.90
C VAL A 438 0.56 4.12 8.71
N ASN A 439 -0.76 4.10 8.89
CA ASN A 439 -1.44 5.10 9.73
C ASN A 439 -0.94 5.06 11.17
N LEU A 440 -0.77 3.85 11.75
CA LEU A 440 -0.17 3.65 13.07
C LEU A 440 1.23 4.25 13.16
N PHE A 441 2.06 4.06 12.11
CA PHE A 441 3.39 4.64 12.06
C PHE A 441 3.37 6.18 12.06
N TYR A 442 2.46 6.81 11.32
CA TYR A 442 2.32 8.27 11.37
C TYR A 442 1.80 8.78 12.71
N MET A 443 0.93 8.03 13.41
CA MET A 443 0.55 8.38 14.79
C MET A 443 1.76 8.37 15.73
N PHE A 444 2.62 7.36 15.62
CA PHE A 444 3.87 7.28 16.36
C PHE A 444 4.77 8.50 16.09
N LEU A 445 4.96 8.89 14.83
CA LEU A 445 5.76 10.07 14.47
C LEU A 445 5.20 11.36 15.09
N VAL A 446 3.88 11.48 15.20
CA VAL A 446 3.26 12.65 15.85
C VAL A 446 3.50 12.65 17.35
N GLU A 447 3.29 11.51 18.01
CA GLU A 447 3.41 11.41 19.46
C GLU A 447 4.84 11.65 19.95
N LYS A 448 5.83 11.16 19.20
CA LYS A 448 7.25 11.39 19.51
C LYS A 448 7.74 12.78 19.13
N GLY A 449 6.87 13.62 18.56
CA GLY A 449 7.21 15.00 18.16
C GLY A 449 8.05 15.10 16.89
N PHE A 450 8.23 14.00 16.14
CA PHE A 450 8.92 13.99 14.85
C PHE A 450 8.14 14.75 13.78
N LEU A 451 6.81 14.81 13.90
CA LEU A 451 5.91 15.57 13.05
C LEU A 451 4.82 16.23 13.90
N ASN A 452 4.34 17.40 13.48
CA ASN A 452 3.08 17.91 14.04
C ASN A 452 1.88 17.16 13.41
N LYS A 453 0.72 17.17 14.08
CA LYS A 453 -0.47 16.42 13.65
C LYS A 453 -0.94 16.78 12.24
N GLN A 454 -0.87 18.06 11.87
CA GLN A 454 -1.33 18.52 10.56
C GLN A 454 -0.39 18.02 9.45
N ASN A 455 0.92 18.25 9.59
CA ASN A 455 1.95 17.82 8.66
C ASN A 455 1.98 16.30 8.51
N ALA A 456 1.76 15.54 9.58
CA ALA A 456 1.69 14.09 9.53
C ALA A 456 0.50 13.61 8.69
N MET A 457 -0.68 14.21 8.86
CA MET A 457 -1.85 13.85 8.06
C MET A 457 -1.68 14.23 6.60
N GLU A 458 -1.13 15.39 6.30
CA GLU A 458 -0.84 15.82 4.93
C GLU A 458 0.19 14.88 4.27
N LYS A 459 1.30 14.58 4.96
CA LYS A 459 2.32 13.63 4.50
C LYS A 459 1.76 12.21 4.31
N LEU A 460 0.90 11.74 5.21
CA LEU A 460 0.24 10.44 5.09
C LEU A 460 -0.65 10.36 3.85
N ILE A 461 -1.45 11.40 3.60
CA ILE A 461 -2.32 11.46 2.40
C ILE A 461 -1.45 11.48 1.14
N LEU A 462 -0.36 12.27 1.13
CA LEU A 462 0.57 12.31 0.00
C LEU A 462 1.22 10.96 -0.27
N SER A 463 1.79 10.32 0.76
CA SER A 463 2.48 9.03 0.61
C SER A 463 1.55 7.87 0.22
N THR A 464 0.29 7.91 0.67
CA THR A 464 -0.67 6.82 0.40
C THR A 464 -1.47 7.01 -0.89
N ILE A 465 -1.86 8.24 -1.23
CA ILE A 465 -2.81 8.52 -2.33
C ILE A 465 -2.11 9.15 -3.53
N ASN A 466 -1.20 10.10 -3.32
CA ASN A 466 -0.51 10.77 -4.42
C ASN A 466 0.66 9.94 -4.94
N ASP A 467 1.55 9.52 -4.05
CA ASP A 467 2.75 8.78 -4.40
C ASP A 467 2.46 7.28 -4.49
N GLY A 468 1.63 6.79 -3.55
CA GLY A 468 1.19 5.41 -3.47
C GLY A 468 2.22 4.47 -2.83
N LEU A 469 1.73 3.54 -2.01
CA LEU A 469 2.57 2.57 -1.29
C LEU A 469 3.11 1.46 -2.22
N PRO A 470 4.44 1.24 -2.33
CA PRO A 470 5.05 0.40 -3.36
C PRO A 470 4.76 -1.10 -3.25
N PHE A 471 4.52 -1.62 -2.04
CA PHE A 471 4.39 -3.04 -1.76
C PHE A 471 2.93 -3.50 -1.64
N ALA A 472 2.62 -4.64 -2.26
CA ALA A 472 1.36 -5.35 -2.10
C ALA A 472 1.44 -6.35 -0.94
N GLU A 473 0.30 -6.84 -0.45
CA GLU A 473 0.26 -7.84 0.64
C GLU A 473 1.11 -9.09 0.37
N LYS A 474 1.25 -9.47 -0.91
CA LYS A 474 2.03 -10.63 -1.35
C LYS A 474 3.54 -10.43 -1.24
N ASP A 475 4.01 -9.19 -1.13
CA ASP A 475 5.43 -8.87 -1.01
C ASP A 475 5.95 -9.05 0.43
N ASN A 476 5.07 -9.07 1.43
CA ASN A 476 5.46 -9.19 2.84
C ASN A 476 5.95 -10.61 3.17
N ILE A 477 7.05 -10.72 3.92
CA ILE A 477 7.56 -12.01 4.40
C ILE A 477 6.64 -12.54 5.52
N PRO A 478 6.00 -13.72 5.36
CA PRO A 478 5.06 -14.23 6.35
C PRO A 478 5.71 -14.82 7.61
N PHE A 479 6.99 -15.23 7.52
CA PHE A 479 7.71 -15.84 8.64
C PHE A 479 9.15 -15.35 8.71
N LEU A 480 9.62 -15.06 9.92
CA LEU A 480 11.02 -14.74 10.18
C LEU A 480 11.62 -15.71 11.20
N PHE A 481 12.91 -15.97 11.08
CA PHE A 481 13.67 -16.76 12.04
C PHE A 481 13.97 -15.92 13.29
N LEU A 482 13.56 -16.43 14.46
CA LEU A 482 13.99 -15.91 15.76
C LEU A 482 15.46 -16.31 16.02
N PRO A 483 16.16 -15.66 16.97
CA PRO A 483 17.44 -16.14 17.45
C PRO A 483 17.36 -17.62 17.83
N SER A 484 18.41 -18.38 17.52
CA SER A 484 18.44 -19.81 17.83
C SER A 484 18.21 -20.02 19.33
N LEU A 485 17.40 -21.03 19.66
CA LEU A 485 17.18 -21.42 21.05
C LEU A 485 18.53 -21.71 21.72
N PRO A 486 18.71 -21.37 23.02
CA PRO A 486 19.93 -21.69 23.75
C PRO A 486 20.23 -23.20 23.76
N VAL A 487 19.18 -24.01 23.64
CA VAL A 487 19.19 -25.47 23.64
C VAL A 487 18.13 -26.00 22.67
N PRO A 488 18.39 -27.11 21.95
CA PRO A 488 17.35 -27.78 21.17
C PRO A 488 16.22 -28.24 22.08
N LEU A 489 14.97 -27.96 21.68
CA LEU A 489 13.77 -28.35 22.41
C LEU A 489 12.86 -29.22 21.53
N TYR A 490 12.35 -30.31 22.08
CA TYR A 490 11.48 -31.29 21.45
C TYR A 490 10.19 -31.50 22.27
N GLN A 491 9.06 -31.06 21.73
CA GLN A 491 7.75 -31.09 22.43
C GLN A 491 7.68 -30.26 23.73
N SER A 492 8.56 -29.26 23.87
CA SER A 492 8.50 -28.27 24.94
C SER A 492 7.15 -27.54 24.98
N GLN A 493 6.71 -27.17 26.18
CA GLN A 493 5.51 -26.36 26.38
C GLN A 493 5.90 -24.89 26.49
N CYS A 494 5.03 -24.01 26.01
CA CYS A 494 5.27 -22.57 26.07
C CYS A 494 4.03 -21.80 26.55
N VAL A 495 4.25 -20.71 27.27
CA VAL A 495 3.21 -19.79 27.74
C VAL A 495 3.62 -18.37 27.40
N VAL A 496 2.69 -17.60 26.84
CA VAL A 496 2.87 -16.17 26.62
C VAL A 496 2.46 -15.40 27.87
N HIS A 497 3.35 -14.54 28.37
CA HIS A 497 3.08 -13.64 29.48
C HIS A 497 3.68 -12.27 29.16
N ASN A 498 2.82 -11.26 29.01
CA ASN A 498 3.21 -9.90 28.60
C ASN A 498 4.08 -9.93 27.32
N TYR A 499 5.28 -9.35 27.35
CA TYR A 499 6.23 -9.35 26.24
C TYR A 499 7.19 -10.54 26.27
N GLU A 500 6.82 -11.63 26.94
CA GLU A 500 7.68 -12.81 27.09
C GLU A 500 7.00 -14.08 26.57
N ILE A 501 7.80 -14.92 25.91
CA ILE A 501 7.47 -16.32 25.62
C ILE A 501 8.27 -17.17 26.59
N LEU A 502 7.56 -17.74 27.57
CA LEU A 502 8.14 -18.66 28.54
C LEU A 502 8.17 -20.05 27.94
N LEU A 503 9.34 -20.67 27.95
CA LEU A 503 9.62 -22.01 27.45
C LEU A 503 9.96 -22.89 28.64
N PHE A 504 9.27 -24.02 28.73
CA PHE A 504 9.45 -24.98 29.82
C PHE A 504 10.01 -26.26 29.23
N GLY A 505 10.97 -26.87 29.95
CA GLY A 505 11.78 -28.00 29.50
C GLY A 505 11.06 -29.11 28.71
N ASP A 506 11.84 -30.02 28.16
CA ASP A 506 11.37 -31.02 27.20
C ASP A 506 11.73 -32.45 27.64
N TYR A 507 11.59 -33.42 26.73
CA TYR A 507 11.93 -34.81 27.01
C TYR A 507 13.38 -35.03 27.52
N CYS A 508 14.34 -34.23 27.06
CA CYS A 508 15.78 -34.36 27.36
C CYS A 508 16.36 -33.23 28.22
N ASN A 509 15.60 -32.17 28.48
CA ASN A 509 16.09 -30.93 29.04
C ASN A 509 15.14 -30.39 30.11
N HIS A 510 15.68 -30.07 31.28
CA HIS A 510 14.93 -29.56 32.42
C HIS A 510 14.90 -28.03 32.49
N ASP A 511 15.72 -27.33 31.70
CA ASP A 511 15.85 -25.87 31.76
C ASP A 511 14.62 -25.16 31.20
N CYS A 512 14.27 -24.06 31.86
CA CYS A 512 13.21 -23.14 31.48
C CYS A 512 13.82 -21.80 31.08
N TYR A 513 13.28 -21.18 30.03
CA TYR A 513 13.79 -19.93 29.48
C TYR A 513 12.65 -18.93 29.28
N SER A 514 12.96 -17.66 29.44
CA SER A 514 12.10 -16.57 28.97
C SER A 514 12.76 -15.96 27.73
N TYR A 515 12.01 -15.90 26.64
CA TYR A 515 12.34 -15.09 25.47
C TYR A 515 11.58 -13.77 25.54
N HIS A 516 12.29 -12.65 25.58
CA HIS A 516 11.66 -11.35 25.56
C HIS A 516 11.47 -10.87 24.13
N MET A 517 10.24 -10.53 23.75
CA MET A 517 9.88 -10.21 22.36
C MET A 517 10.51 -8.89 21.88
N ILE A 518 10.75 -7.95 22.79
CA ILE A 518 11.39 -6.64 22.50
C ILE A 518 12.92 -6.77 22.50
N GLU A 519 13.53 -7.15 23.63
CA GLU A 519 14.98 -7.39 23.78
C GLU A 519 15.55 -8.53 22.90
N ARG A 520 14.71 -9.48 22.48
CA ARG A 520 15.05 -10.65 21.64
C ARG A 520 16.22 -11.47 22.10
N LYS A 521 16.28 -11.64 23.41
CA LYS A 521 17.26 -12.47 24.05
C LYS A 521 16.52 -13.51 24.88
N TYR A 522 17.21 -14.62 25.12
CA TYR A 522 16.78 -15.61 26.07
C TYR A 522 17.46 -15.34 27.41
N LYS A 523 16.71 -15.36 28.50
CA LYS A 523 17.23 -15.45 29.87
C LYS A 523 16.76 -16.78 30.46
N ARG A 524 17.65 -17.48 31.15
CA ARG A 524 17.29 -18.69 31.88
C ARG A 524 16.44 -18.31 33.10
N ILE A 525 15.36 -19.04 33.33
CA ILE A 525 14.47 -18.87 34.48
C ILE A 525 14.95 -19.78 35.61
N CYS A 526 14.88 -21.09 35.40
CA CYS A 526 15.30 -22.14 36.33
C CYS A 526 15.34 -23.50 35.63
N SER A 527 15.39 -24.60 36.38
CA SER A 527 15.22 -25.95 35.86
C SER A 527 14.15 -26.71 36.65
N TYR A 528 13.49 -27.66 36.01
CA TYR A 528 12.71 -28.68 36.71
C TYR A 528 13.59 -29.52 37.64
N PRO A 529 13.04 -30.04 38.75
CA PRO A 529 13.74 -31.01 39.61
C PRO A 529 14.23 -32.23 38.82
N SER A 530 15.40 -32.75 39.18
CA SER A 530 16.09 -33.83 38.43
C SER A 530 15.32 -35.15 38.39
N ASN A 531 14.43 -35.38 39.35
CA ASN A 531 13.54 -36.54 39.43
C ASN A 531 12.30 -36.43 38.52
N VAL A 532 12.04 -35.27 37.91
CA VAL A 532 10.86 -35.03 37.06
C VAL A 532 11.17 -35.39 35.61
N LYS A 533 10.21 -36.01 34.94
CA LYS A 533 10.30 -36.41 33.52
C LYS A 533 9.16 -35.78 32.74
N LEU A 534 9.50 -34.93 31.78
CA LEU A 534 8.56 -34.02 31.10
C LEU A 534 7.86 -34.63 29.87
N ASN A 535 7.90 -35.96 29.70
CA ASN A 535 7.28 -36.61 28.55
C ASN A 535 5.76 -36.46 28.59
N GLY A 536 5.20 -35.70 27.64
CA GLY A 536 3.76 -35.45 27.57
C GLY A 536 3.23 -34.50 28.65
N HIS A 537 4.09 -33.75 29.34
CA HIS A 537 3.65 -32.76 30.34
C HIS A 537 2.87 -31.60 29.69
N CYS A 538 2.06 -30.93 30.49
CA CYS A 538 1.35 -29.71 30.12
C CYS A 538 1.69 -28.60 31.12
N VAL A 539 1.83 -27.37 30.62
CA VAL A 539 1.99 -26.17 31.45
C VAL A 539 0.86 -25.22 31.11
N ILE A 540 0.17 -24.71 32.13
CA ILE A 540 -0.92 -23.75 31.98
C ILE A 540 -0.69 -22.53 32.87
N LYS A 541 -1.19 -21.38 32.40
CA LYS A 541 -1.25 -20.13 33.17
C LYS A 541 -2.52 -20.12 34.02
N LEU A 542 -2.38 -19.99 35.33
CA LEU A 542 -3.51 -19.75 36.24
C LEU A 542 -3.91 -18.27 36.16
N ILE A 543 -5.22 -17.99 36.08
CA ILE A 543 -5.75 -16.61 36.02
C ILE A 543 -5.95 -16.13 37.45
N PRO A 544 -5.28 -15.05 37.91
CA PRO A 544 -5.52 -14.50 39.24
C PRO A 544 -6.89 -13.83 39.33
N ASN A 545 -7.46 -13.79 40.54
CA ASN A 545 -8.70 -13.05 40.83
C ASN A 545 -8.49 -11.52 40.86
N ASN A 546 -7.24 -11.04 40.79
CA ASN A 546 -6.89 -9.61 40.84
C ASN A 546 -5.98 -9.27 39.65
N ASN A 547 -6.35 -8.24 38.88
CA ASN A 547 -5.71 -7.89 37.61
C ASN A 547 -4.41 -7.07 37.74
N ASP A 548 -4.00 -6.71 38.96
CA ASP A 548 -2.92 -5.74 39.21
C ASP A 548 -1.55 -6.37 39.54
N SER A 549 -1.39 -7.69 39.44
CA SER A 549 -0.11 -8.33 39.78
C SER A 549 0.78 -8.56 38.55
N HIS A 550 2.05 -8.12 38.66
CA HIS A 550 3.09 -8.34 37.64
C HIS A 550 3.64 -9.78 37.62
N ASP A 551 3.22 -10.61 38.56
CA ASP A 551 3.57 -12.02 38.66
C ASP A 551 2.51 -12.92 38.00
N VAL A 552 2.90 -14.13 37.63
CA VAL A 552 1.98 -15.14 37.08
C VAL A 552 2.22 -16.48 37.74
N THR A 553 1.14 -17.14 38.12
CA THR A 553 1.22 -18.51 38.62
C THR A 553 1.05 -19.50 37.48
N LEU A 554 2.02 -20.39 37.35
CA LEU A 554 2.07 -21.45 36.34
C LEU A 554 1.88 -22.80 37.01
N LEU A 555 1.07 -23.67 36.39
CA LEU A 555 0.87 -25.05 36.83
C LEU A 555 1.43 -25.99 35.77
N SER A 556 2.33 -26.88 36.17
CA SER A 556 2.91 -27.93 35.35
C SER A 556 2.50 -29.30 35.89
N PHE A 557 1.93 -30.14 35.04
CA PHE A 557 1.49 -31.48 35.44
C PHE A 557 1.51 -32.47 34.28
N GLY A 558 1.34 -33.75 34.60
CA GLY A 558 1.56 -34.86 33.67
C GLY A 558 2.99 -35.35 33.73
N GLY A 559 3.59 -35.71 32.59
CA GLY A 559 4.88 -36.39 32.62
C GLY A 559 4.77 -37.90 32.89
N TYR A 560 5.89 -38.60 32.80
CA TYR A 560 5.98 -40.02 33.14
C TYR A 560 7.34 -40.35 33.79
N PRO A 561 7.41 -40.53 35.13
CA PRO A 561 6.30 -40.52 36.10
C PRO A 561 5.57 -39.18 36.21
N LYS A 562 4.31 -39.19 36.64
CA LYS A 562 3.48 -38.00 36.74
C LYS A 562 3.99 -37.05 37.83
N HIS A 563 3.95 -35.75 37.56
CA HIS A 563 4.24 -34.68 38.51
C HIS A 563 3.10 -33.67 38.57
N THR A 564 3.09 -32.86 39.63
CA THR A 564 2.24 -31.68 39.75
C THR A 564 3.02 -30.60 40.50
N LEU A 565 3.39 -29.55 39.77
CA LEU A 565 4.28 -28.50 40.22
C LEU A 565 3.67 -27.14 39.92
N VAL A 566 3.88 -26.19 40.81
CA VAL A 566 3.47 -24.80 40.67
C VAL A 566 4.70 -23.90 40.68
N MET A 567 4.68 -22.82 39.90
CA MET A 567 5.69 -21.79 39.91
C MET A 567 5.02 -20.43 39.98
N LYS A 568 5.46 -19.60 40.92
CA LYS A 568 5.21 -18.17 40.90
C LYS A 568 6.30 -17.52 40.05
N TYR A 569 5.95 -17.12 38.83
CA TYR A 569 6.87 -16.49 37.90
C TYR A 569 6.84 -14.97 38.04
N GLU A 570 8.01 -14.40 38.21
CA GLU A 570 8.27 -12.97 38.11
C GLU A 570 9.27 -12.75 36.97
N SER A 571 9.01 -11.75 36.12
CA SER A 571 9.83 -11.47 34.94
C SER A 571 11.32 -11.39 35.28
N VAL A 572 12.13 -12.17 34.56
CA VAL A 572 13.61 -12.11 34.64
C VAL A 572 14.19 -10.89 33.89
N TRP A 573 13.34 -10.05 33.31
CA TRP A 573 13.71 -8.86 32.54
C TRP A 573 13.50 -7.54 33.28
N ASN A 574 12.86 -7.57 34.44
CA ASN A 574 12.74 -6.40 35.30
C ASN A 574 14.13 -6.10 35.93
N ASP A 575 14.86 -5.15 35.36
CA ASP A 575 16.17 -4.74 35.86
C ASP A 575 16.02 -3.79 37.07
N ILE A 576 16.37 -4.30 38.26
CA ILE A 576 17.20 -3.69 39.35
C ILE A 576 16.81 -2.30 39.95
N GLU A 577 15.87 -1.51 39.44
CA GLU A 577 15.48 -0.25 40.14
C GLU A 577 14.68 -0.49 41.43
N ASN A 578 14.14 -1.70 41.63
CA ASN A 578 13.52 -2.12 42.89
C ASN A 578 14.44 -3.03 43.75
N ALA A 579 15.76 -2.93 43.61
CA ALA A 579 16.74 -3.69 44.40
C ALA A 579 16.80 -3.32 45.90
N TYR A 580 15.82 -2.57 46.42
CA TYR A 580 15.62 -2.32 47.85
C TYR A 580 14.57 -3.24 48.51
N ASN A 581 14.00 -4.21 47.80
CA ASN A 581 13.22 -5.26 48.43
C ASN A 581 14.14 -6.43 48.82
N GLU A 582 14.68 -6.38 50.04
CA GLU A 582 15.54 -7.41 50.68
C GLU A 582 14.88 -8.79 50.89
N HIS A 583 13.73 -9.07 50.26
CA HIS A 583 12.99 -10.32 50.42
C HIS A 583 12.54 -10.88 49.06
N LYS A 584 13.49 -11.25 48.19
CA LYS A 584 13.16 -12.14 47.07
C LYS A 584 12.94 -13.53 47.66
N GLU A 585 11.68 -13.88 47.89
CA GLU A 585 11.32 -15.14 48.53
C GLU A 585 11.91 -16.33 47.75
N ASP A 586 12.53 -17.28 48.47
CA ASP A 586 13.39 -18.33 47.90
C ASP A 586 12.71 -19.27 46.88
N TYR A 587 11.39 -19.19 46.76
CA TYR A 587 10.55 -20.01 45.88
C TYR A 587 10.13 -19.33 44.56
N ILE A 588 10.35 -18.02 44.39
CA ILE A 588 10.00 -17.32 43.14
C ILE A 588 10.87 -17.87 42.00
N ASN A 589 10.27 -18.00 40.81
CA ASN A 589 10.91 -18.56 39.61
C ASN A 589 11.45 -19.99 39.79
N LYS A 590 10.96 -20.75 40.78
CA LYS A 590 11.30 -22.16 40.97
C LYS A 590 10.05 -23.03 40.95
N TRP A 591 10.19 -24.26 40.48
CA TRP A 591 9.13 -25.26 40.54
C TRP A 591 9.01 -25.83 41.95
N MET A 592 7.82 -25.72 42.53
CA MET A 592 7.49 -26.24 43.86
C MET A 592 6.35 -27.26 43.74
N PRO A 593 6.28 -28.30 44.60
CA PRO A 593 5.11 -29.16 44.67
C PRO A 593 3.84 -28.36 44.92
N LEU A 594 2.76 -28.65 44.19
CA LEU A 594 1.44 -28.10 44.51
C LEU A 594 0.95 -28.73 45.81
N ARG A 595 0.47 -27.92 46.75
CA ARG A 595 -0.01 -28.38 48.06
C ARG A 595 -1.38 -27.79 48.40
N ASP A 596 -2.17 -28.53 49.17
CA ASP A 596 -3.45 -28.05 49.68
C ASP A 596 -3.26 -27.19 50.94
N ASN A 597 -4.37 -26.80 51.57
CA ASN A 597 -4.37 -25.97 52.76
C ASN A 597 -3.77 -26.67 54.01
N ASP A 598 -3.65 -27.99 53.99
CA ASP A 598 -3.07 -28.81 55.06
C ASP A 598 -1.60 -29.17 54.76
N ASP A 599 -0.98 -28.49 53.78
CA ASP A 599 0.38 -28.73 53.28
C ASP A 599 0.58 -30.12 52.64
N MET A 600 -0.51 -30.81 52.25
CA MET A 600 -0.42 -32.12 51.62
C MET A 600 -0.19 -31.98 50.10
N PRO A 601 0.71 -32.77 49.50
CA PRO A 601 0.99 -32.69 48.07
C PRO A 601 -0.23 -33.13 47.24
N ILE A 602 -0.61 -32.29 46.27
CA ILE A 602 -1.70 -32.57 45.34
C ILE A 602 -1.14 -33.24 44.09
N SER A 603 -1.76 -34.34 43.67
CA SER A 603 -1.43 -35.05 42.43
C SER A 603 -2.56 -34.91 41.41
N ILE A 604 -2.24 -34.35 40.25
CA ILE A 604 -3.15 -34.29 39.09
C ILE A 604 -2.78 -35.44 38.14
N GLY A 605 -3.55 -36.51 38.24
CA GLY A 605 -3.55 -37.68 37.36
C GLY A 605 -3.58 -38.96 38.18
N ARG A 606 -4.52 -39.87 37.89
CA ARG A 606 -4.63 -41.15 38.60
C ARG A 606 -3.67 -42.16 38.01
N ASP A 607 -3.27 -43.18 38.75
CA ASP A 607 -2.22 -44.11 38.31
C ASP A 607 -2.53 -44.78 36.95
N GLU A 608 -3.81 -45.05 36.69
CA GLU A 608 -4.33 -45.64 35.46
C GLU A 608 -4.37 -44.72 34.23
N ASP A 609 -4.32 -43.40 34.42
CA ASP A 609 -4.50 -42.44 33.32
C ASP A 609 -3.23 -42.35 32.43
N ASP A 610 -3.37 -42.44 31.10
CA ASP A 610 -2.25 -42.21 30.18
C ASP A 610 -2.21 -40.74 29.73
N TYR A 611 -1.31 -39.99 30.34
CA TYR A 611 -1.13 -38.55 30.10
C TYR A 611 -0.16 -38.25 28.95
N LEU A 612 0.20 -39.24 28.13
CA LEU A 612 1.06 -39.02 26.97
C LEU A 612 0.41 -38.07 25.96
N GLY A 613 0.95 -36.85 25.86
CA GLY A 613 0.48 -35.82 24.94
C GLY A 613 -0.82 -35.16 25.38
N LEU A 614 -1.07 -35.09 26.69
CA LEU A 614 -2.24 -34.44 27.27
C LEU A 614 -2.32 -32.95 26.90
N ARG A 615 -3.55 -32.41 26.93
CA ARG A 615 -3.80 -30.97 26.84
C ARG A 615 -4.78 -30.55 27.92
N ALA A 616 -4.67 -29.30 28.35
CA ALA A 616 -5.62 -28.76 29.29
C ALA A 616 -5.95 -27.30 29.05
N VAL A 617 -7.12 -26.89 29.52
CA VAL A 617 -7.62 -25.51 29.47
C VAL A 617 -8.38 -25.19 30.73
N ILE A 618 -8.23 -23.95 31.21
CA ILE A 618 -8.99 -23.44 32.35
C ILE A 618 -10.27 -22.79 31.84
N SER A 619 -11.40 -23.13 32.47
CA SER A 619 -12.72 -22.57 32.16
C SER A 619 -13.64 -22.64 33.39
N GLY A 620 -14.94 -22.54 33.18
CA GLY A 620 -15.96 -22.38 34.22
C GLY A 620 -16.27 -20.90 34.50
N SER A 621 -17.42 -20.63 35.11
CA SER A 621 -17.88 -19.25 35.35
C SER A 621 -16.90 -18.40 36.16
N ASN A 622 -16.09 -19.05 37.00
CA ASN A 622 -15.10 -18.41 37.86
C ASN A 622 -13.66 -18.89 37.54
N ASN A 623 -13.39 -19.41 36.34
CA ASN A 623 -12.05 -19.92 35.93
C ASN A 623 -11.43 -20.93 36.91
N HIS A 624 -12.26 -21.75 37.56
CA HIS A 624 -11.85 -22.68 38.62
C HIS A 624 -11.83 -24.14 38.16
N LEU A 625 -12.23 -24.42 36.91
CA LEU A 625 -12.29 -25.78 36.38
C LEU A 625 -11.18 -25.99 35.35
N LEU A 626 -10.36 -27.00 35.59
CA LEU A 626 -9.33 -27.48 34.70
C LEU A 626 -9.89 -28.65 33.88
N PHE A 627 -10.09 -28.41 32.59
CA PHE A 627 -10.48 -29.45 31.63
C PHE A 627 -9.22 -30.09 31.08
N ILE A 628 -9.06 -31.41 31.27
CA ILE A 628 -7.90 -32.19 30.89
C ILE A 628 -8.33 -33.22 29.87
N THR A 629 -7.76 -33.19 28.68
CA THR A 629 -7.97 -34.18 27.62
C THR A 629 -6.71 -35.00 27.41
N TYR A 630 -6.87 -36.32 27.38
CA TYR A 630 -5.73 -37.25 27.40
C TYR A 630 -6.06 -38.57 26.70
N PHE A 631 -5.03 -39.38 26.51
CA PHE A 631 -5.15 -40.63 25.79
C PHE A 631 -5.97 -41.66 26.60
N PRO A 632 -6.78 -42.51 25.94
CA PRO A 632 -7.00 -42.57 24.50
C PRO A 632 -7.93 -41.50 23.96
N ASN A 633 -9.04 -41.20 24.64
CA ASN A 633 -10.05 -40.23 24.22
C ASN A 633 -10.77 -39.63 25.44
N ASP A 634 -10.07 -39.54 26.56
CA ASP A 634 -10.70 -39.22 27.84
C ASP A 634 -10.63 -37.74 28.15
N ILE A 635 -11.64 -37.28 28.89
CA ILE A 635 -11.72 -35.93 29.43
C ILE A 635 -12.03 -36.00 30.93
N SER A 636 -11.24 -35.27 31.70
CA SER A 636 -11.40 -35.09 33.14
C SER A 636 -11.61 -33.62 33.46
N VAL A 637 -12.49 -33.34 34.43
CA VAL A 637 -12.71 -32.00 34.96
C VAL A 637 -12.22 -31.99 36.40
N PHE A 638 -11.17 -31.20 36.65
CA PHE A 638 -10.56 -31.05 37.96
C PHE A 638 -10.84 -29.65 38.51
N ASN A 639 -11.35 -29.56 39.74
CA ASN A 639 -11.66 -28.30 40.39
C ASN A 639 -10.42 -27.77 41.12
N LEU A 640 -9.92 -26.62 40.67
CA LEU A 640 -8.71 -25.99 41.19
C LEU A 640 -8.89 -25.39 42.60
N ASN A 641 -10.12 -25.20 43.07
CA ASN A 641 -10.39 -24.68 44.42
C ASN A 641 -10.49 -25.79 45.47
N THR A 642 -11.06 -26.94 45.09
CA THR A 642 -11.25 -28.08 46.00
C THR A 642 -10.20 -29.16 45.84
N PHE A 643 -9.40 -29.08 44.77
CA PHE A 643 -8.42 -30.10 44.37
C PHE A 643 -9.01 -31.50 44.16
N GLN A 644 -10.25 -31.56 43.67
CA GLN A 644 -10.99 -32.80 43.43
C GLN A 644 -11.44 -32.92 41.98
N TYR A 645 -11.61 -34.16 41.50
CA TYR A 645 -12.23 -34.44 40.21
C TYR A 645 -13.75 -34.32 40.30
N GLU A 646 -14.33 -33.48 39.46
CA GLU A 646 -15.77 -33.26 39.36
C GLU A 646 -16.43 -34.27 38.43
N LYS A 647 -15.76 -34.59 37.31
CA LYS A 647 -16.32 -35.47 36.29
C LYS A 647 -15.24 -36.09 35.41
N HIS A 648 -15.55 -37.30 34.95
CA HIS A 648 -14.83 -38.01 33.91
C HIS A 648 -15.80 -38.41 32.80
N SER A 649 -15.33 -38.40 31.56
CA SER A 649 -16.06 -38.87 30.40
C SER A 649 -15.07 -39.27 29.31
N THR A 650 -15.55 -40.03 28.33
CA THR A 650 -14.85 -40.21 27.06
C THR A 650 -15.46 -39.26 26.03
N LEU A 651 -14.63 -38.62 25.23
CA LEU A 651 -15.06 -37.74 24.14
C LEU A 651 -15.60 -38.59 22.98
N PRO A 652 -16.65 -38.13 22.29
CA PRO A 652 -17.24 -38.86 21.17
C PRO A 652 -16.39 -38.67 19.89
N THR A 653 -15.15 -39.15 19.91
CA THR A 653 -14.28 -39.27 18.73
C THR A 653 -14.37 -40.68 18.16
N ASN A 654 -13.95 -40.90 16.91
CA ASN A 654 -13.95 -42.26 16.36
C ASN A 654 -12.95 -43.13 17.14
N ASP A 655 -13.24 -44.42 17.33
CA ASP A 655 -12.37 -45.35 18.08
C ASP A 655 -10.95 -45.47 17.50
N ASN A 656 -10.79 -45.15 16.21
CA ASN A 656 -9.50 -45.11 15.52
C ASN A 656 -8.71 -43.81 15.76
N ASP A 657 -9.38 -42.74 16.17
CA ASP A 657 -8.81 -41.42 16.41
C ASP A 657 -8.39 -41.32 17.88
N ARG A 658 -7.21 -41.84 18.22
CA ARG A 658 -6.66 -41.75 19.58
C ARG A 658 -6.04 -40.36 19.80
N MET A 659 -6.60 -39.58 20.72
CA MET A 659 -6.18 -38.21 21.01
C MET A 659 -4.82 -38.14 21.72
N ARG A 660 -3.83 -37.55 21.05
CA ARG A 660 -2.54 -37.13 21.64
C ARG A 660 -2.03 -35.88 20.95
N TYR A 661 -1.35 -35.00 21.69
CA TYR A 661 -0.67 -33.80 21.16
C TYR A 661 -1.57 -32.84 20.35
N HIS A 662 -2.88 -32.88 20.58
CA HIS A 662 -3.85 -32.00 19.93
C HIS A 662 -3.73 -30.55 20.43
N CYS A 663 -4.59 -29.64 19.97
CA CYS A 663 -4.67 -28.29 20.49
C CYS A 663 -6.12 -27.88 20.72
N PHE A 664 -6.32 -26.94 21.65
CA PHE A 664 -7.59 -26.25 21.80
C PHE A 664 -7.55 -25.00 20.92
N VAL A 665 -8.56 -24.84 20.06
CA VAL A 665 -8.72 -23.65 19.22
C VAL A 665 -9.95 -22.89 19.69
N LEU A 666 -9.79 -21.60 19.99
CA LEU A 666 -10.92 -20.75 20.34
C LEU A 666 -11.86 -20.66 19.13
N ARG A 667 -13.12 -21.04 19.32
CA ARG A 667 -14.14 -20.85 18.29
C ARG A 667 -14.49 -19.36 18.24
N GLU A 668 -14.18 -18.70 17.12
CA GLU A 668 -14.69 -17.36 16.88
C GLU A 668 -16.21 -17.37 16.98
N SER A 669 -16.76 -16.49 17.82
CA SER A 669 -18.21 -16.33 17.86
C SER A 669 -18.64 -15.80 16.48
N PRO A 670 -19.62 -16.43 15.80
CA PRO A 670 -20.13 -15.87 14.56
C PRO A 670 -20.61 -14.45 14.88
N LYS A 671 -20.07 -13.47 14.15
CA LYS A 671 -20.48 -12.06 14.25
C LYS A 671 -22.01 -12.05 14.35
N LYS A 672 -22.55 -11.62 15.50
CA LYS A 672 -24.00 -11.44 15.65
C LYS A 672 -24.41 -10.41 14.60
N ILE A 673 -24.92 -10.86 13.46
CA ILE A 673 -25.64 -10.02 12.53
C ILE A 673 -26.88 -9.58 13.29
N LYS A 674 -26.84 -8.39 13.90
CA LYS A 674 -28.04 -7.72 14.41
C LYS A 674 -28.87 -7.34 13.19
N ILE A 675 -29.71 -8.26 12.72
CA ILE A 675 -30.80 -7.93 11.82
C ILE A 675 -31.81 -7.14 12.65
N LYS A 676 -31.80 -5.81 12.54
CA LYS A 676 -32.93 -4.98 12.96
C LYS A 676 -34.05 -5.22 11.96
N ILE A 677 -35.01 -6.07 12.32
CA ILE A 677 -36.28 -6.16 11.62
C ILE A 677 -37.13 -5.00 12.11
N TYR A 678 -37.33 -3.99 11.27
CA TYR A 678 -38.41 -3.02 11.48
C TYR A 678 -39.70 -3.71 11.02
N MET A 679 -40.56 -4.11 11.97
CA MET A 679 -41.93 -4.44 11.64
C MET A 679 -42.66 -3.15 11.29
N LYS A 680 -43.39 -3.20 10.16
CA LYS A 680 -44.15 -2.08 9.60
C LYS A 680 -45.43 -1.87 10.39
#